data_AF-A0A559NAR8-F1
#
_entry.id   AF-A0A559NAR8-F1
#
_cell.length_a   1.000
_cell.length_b   1.000
_cell.length_c   1.000
_cell.angle_alpha   90.00
_cell.angle_beta   90.00
_cell.angle_gamma   90.00
#
_symmetry.space_group_name_H-M   'P 1'
#
loop_
_entity.id
_entity.type
_entity.pdbx_description
1 polymer ?
#
loop_
_entity_poly.entity_id
_entity_poly.type
_entity_poly.pdbx_seq_one_letter_code
_entity_poly.pdbx_strand_id
1 'polypeptide(L)'
;MQYFKLTRLLLLLSIFTLIGQYSCTSAKENKKVVIGFSQTGINDQWRKSMNKSMQLQADFHPEIELKILDGNDNVKKQIEDITQLINDKVDVLIISPVQSKPITPLVNKALLQDIPVLIVDRKIDGQNYTSYIGGDNYQVGVNAANYIASLSSNEDKKILEIKGLQGSSPAAERHLGFISTLKTIPNLQITHTIQGNWEANSIKETLNNLLNKNNNVDYIFCHNDRMALGAWEVLKQHNLEQKVDIIGVDGLNGPNGGIQYVKDGILKATVYYPTGGNEAITYAIDIIDGKKINKNNILETTVIDSRNADIMKNQFDKINQHQENLLAQQNKIKEQEETYASQSSMLKVLLALFILSVLLGIFSIYSGFNISKKKHALELYNTKIIKQSLEIKEIAKEAELSNEAKANFFTGLSHEFKTPITLILSAIESITEKTNTNSNNLKTEITLISNNSKRLLRLINQLLDYRKTEEKKLTLKASKTNIFQFSTKIFNDFKIEAKKRGIAFDLKTNNTDLDLYIDRNLMDKVYFNLLSNALKFTPDNGEIIVSIEDYKNKNFVTVSFKDSGIGIPSDDIENIFKPFEIGSNNTKASSGIGLHLTKQFIELHKGEISVRSDQSTIFTIKLYKNNKHLLPNEIINEPDIYIDEKLTLTDEIEENIYQVTNVNNNDNKYDILIIEDNDELIKLLKNKLLESYKVHLSNGVDGVEKALDIIPDIIICDVNLPDKDGFVICEVLKNDLRTSHIPIIMLTALDNNESYIKGLKSGADSYLTKPFSFSVLSQSIKSLLYNREKLRYYYLNNVHKINPHEKFDATDQEFILKINSIIEQNIDNSSFSVEAMAETLNISKVQLYRKIKAIIGVNISDYILDFRLSKAKNLLINSQLSVSEIAYATGFSSPNYFSTNFKTKFNITPKEYRKDLTNNNINN
;
A
#
# COMPACT_ATOMS: atom_id res chain seq x y z
N MET A 1 -22.70 -3.65 2.02
CA MET A 1 -21.60 -4.03 2.93
C MET A 1 -21.91 -3.77 4.42
N GLN A 2 -22.74 -2.78 4.78
CA GLN A 2 -23.20 -2.55 6.17
C GLN A 2 -24.19 -3.61 6.70
N TYR A 3 -25.11 -4.12 5.88
CA TYR A 3 -26.09 -5.14 6.28
C TYR A 3 -25.47 -6.48 6.73
N PHE A 4 -24.28 -6.81 6.24
CA PHE A 4 -23.57 -8.05 6.57
C PHE A 4 -22.83 -7.99 7.92
N LYS A 5 -22.57 -6.79 8.45
CA LYS A 5 -21.95 -6.59 9.78
C LYS A 5 -23.00 -6.64 10.89
N LEU A 6 -24.21 -6.10 10.65
CA LEU A 6 -25.29 -6.04 11.63
C LEU A 6 -25.84 -7.44 11.98
N THR A 7 -25.95 -8.32 10.99
CA THR A 7 -26.42 -9.70 11.16
C THR A 7 -25.45 -10.55 11.98
N ARG A 8 -24.13 -10.36 11.85
CA ARG A 8 -23.14 -11.04 12.70
C ARG A 8 -23.15 -10.54 14.15
N LEU A 9 -23.37 -9.25 14.35
CA LEU A 9 -23.48 -8.67 15.69
C LEU A 9 -24.72 -9.18 16.42
N LEU A 10 -25.86 -9.26 15.73
CA LEU A 10 -27.10 -9.85 16.25
C LEU A 10 -26.97 -11.34 16.56
N LEU A 11 -26.24 -12.09 15.73
CA LEU A 11 -25.98 -13.53 15.99
C LEU A 11 -25.11 -13.71 17.25
N LEU A 12 -24.07 -12.90 17.43
CA LEU A 12 -23.21 -12.91 18.61
C LEU A 12 -23.97 -12.50 19.89
N LEU A 13 -24.83 -11.48 19.81
CA LEU A 13 -25.70 -11.11 20.93
C LEU A 13 -26.68 -12.23 21.27
N SER A 14 -27.26 -12.90 20.26
CA SER A 14 -28.21 -14.00 20.48
C SER A 14 -27.59 -15.23 21.14
N ILE A 15 -26.30 -15.50 20.86
CA ILE A 15 -25.54 -16.58 21.50
C ILE A 15 -25.22 -16.19 22.96
N PHE A 16 -24.88 -14.94 23.23
CA PHE A 16 -24.64 -14.45 24.59
C PHE A 16 -25.92 -14.45 25.44
N THR A 17 -27.07 -14.12 24.86
CA THR A 17 -28.36 -14.19 25.57
C THR A 17 -28.81 -15.63 25.79
N LEU A 18 -28.55 -16.56 24.87
CA LEU A 18 -28.83 -17.99 25.08
C LEU A 18 -27.99 -18.55 26.24
N ILE A 19 -26.70 -18.19 26.33
CA ILE A 19 -25.81 -18.65 27.41
C ILE A 19 -26.24 -18.05 28.76
N GLY A 20 -26.73 -16.81 28.79
CA GLY A 20 -27.28 -16.19 29.99
C GLY A 20 -28.56 -16.84 30.53
N GLN A 21 -29.39 -17.42 29.64
CA GLN A 21 -30.67 -18.03 30.05
C GLN A 21 -30.54 -19.45 30.64
N TYR A 22 -29.43 -20.16 30.40
CA TYR A 22 -29.17 -21.47 31.02
C TYR A 22 -28.55 -21.38 32.43
N SER A 23 -28.25 -20.16 32.92
CA SER A 23 -27.53 -19.98 34.19
C SER A 23 -28.43 -19.68 35.40
N CYS A 24 -29.74 -19.51 35.23
CA CYS A 24 -30.67 -19.18 36.31
C CYS A 24 -31.89 -20.11 36.31
N THR A 25 -31.70 -21.36 36.71
CA THR A 25 -32.81 -22.15 37.27
C THR A 25 -32.87 -21.86 38.77
N SER A 26 -33.77 -20.95 39.17
CA SER A 26 -34.06 -20.71 40.59
C SER A 26 -34.62 -22.00 41.20
N ALA A 27 -33.96 -22.53 42.23
CA ALA A 27 -34.51 -23.59 43.05
C ALA A 27 -35.81 -23.09 43.69
N LYS A 28 -36.91 -23.80 43.48
CA LYS A 28 -38.17 -23.56 44.19
C LYS A 28 -37.94 -23.80 45.69
N GLU A 29 -38.08 -22.76 46.51
CA GLU A 29 -38.18 -22.92 47.96
C GLU A 29 -39.46 -23.68 48.29
N ASN A 30 -39.32 -24.95 48.72
CA ASN A 30 -40.44 -25.68 49.30
C ASN A 30 -40.75 -25.11 50.69
N LYS A 31 -42.01 -24.80 50.94
CA LYS A 31 -42.51 -24.33 52.24
C LYS A 31 -42.19 -25.37 53.32
N LYS A 32 -41.49 -24.96 54.39
CA LYS A 32 -41.16 -25.83 55.53
C LYS A 32 -42.42 -26.22 56.31
N VAL A 33 -42.44 -27.46 56.79
CA VAL A 33 -43.50 -28.02 57.65
C VAL A 33 -43.19 -27.66 59.10
N VAL A 34 -44.15 -27.11 59.82
CA VAL A 34 -43.94 -26.60 61.19
C VAL A 34 -44.56 -27.55 62.21
N ILE A 35 -43.72 -28.08 63.10
CA ILE A 35 -44.15 -28.87 64.26
C ILE A 35 -44.08 -27.96 65.48
N GLY A 36 -45.23 -27.70 66.12
CA GLY A 36 -45.31 -26.92 67.36
C GLY A 36 -45.29 -27.84 68.57
N PHE A 37 -44.42 -27.58 69.55
CA PHE A 37 -44.38 -28.32 70.81
C PHE A 37 -44.61 -27.38 72.00
N SER A 38 -45.70 -27.59 72.74
CA SER A 38 -45.94 -26.92 74.03
C SER A 38 -45.48 -27.82 75.18
N GLN A 39 -44.34 -27.45 75.77
CA GLN A 39 -43.72 -28.14 76.91
C GLN A 39 -44.29 -27.63 78.24
N THR A 40 -44.24 -28.42 79.32
CA THR A 40 -44.67 -27.96 80.65
C THR A 40 -43.75 -26.89 81.23
N GLY A 41 -42.44 -27.12 81.15
CA GLY A 41 -41.36 -26.40 81.81
C GLY A 41 -40.01 -26.89 81.28
N ILE A 42 -38.95 -26.07 81.31
CA ILE A 42 -37.56 -26.47 80.92
C ILE A 42 -36.62 -26.54 82.14
N ASN A 43 -37.13 -26.39 83.35
CA ASN A 43 -36.31 -26.25 84.55
C ASN A 43 -35.61 -27.55 84.99
N ASP A 44 -36.07 -28.71 84.54
CA ASP A 44 -35.49 -30.01 84.88
C ASP A 44 -34.71 -30.67 83.73
N GLN A 45 -33.77 -31.55 84.08
CA GLN A 45 -32.87 -32.21 83.13
C GLN A 45 -33.60 -33.21 82.22
N TRP A 46 -34.71 -33.80 82.67
CA TRP A 46 -35.47 -34.76 81.89
C TRP A 46 -36.13 -34.05 80.70
N ARG A 47 -36.74 -32.88 80.93
CA ARG A 47 -37.33 -32.03 79.90
C ARG A 47 -36.29 -31.46 78.94
N LYS A 48 -35.12 -31.05 79.45
CA LYS A 48 -34.00 -30.64 78.58
C LYS A 48 -33.53 -31.77 77.67
N SER A 49 -33.43 -32.99 78.21
CA SER A 49 -33.07 -34.18 77.43
C SER A 49 -34.12 -34.49 76.35
N MET A 50 -35.41 -34.41 76.70
CA MET A 50 -36.52 -34.54 75.73
C MET A 50 -36.41 -33.51 74.60
N ASN A 51 -36.33 -32.22 74.94
CA ASN A 51 -36.24 -31.14 73.96
C ASN A 51 -35.00 -31.29 73.05
N LYS A 52 -33.85 -31.67 73.63
CA LYS A 52 -32.63 -31.94 72.86
C LYS A 52 -32.84 -33.09 71.88
N SER A 53 -33.43 -34.19 72.32
CA SER A 53 -33.71 -35.34 71.44
C SER A 53 -34.70 -35.01 70.32
N MET A 54 -35.71 -34.16 70.60
CA MET A 54 -36.63 -33.66 69.59
C MET A 54 -35.93 -32.77 68.56
N GLN A 55 -35.10 -31.82 69.02
CA GLN A 55 -34.37 -30.93 68.12
C GLN A 55 -33.41 -31.71 67.23
N LEU A 56 -32.64 -32.63 67.80
CA LEU A 56 -31.74 -33.49 67.05
C LEU A 56 -32.49 -34.30 65.99
N GLN A 57 -33.66 -34.83 66.32
CA GLN A 57 -34.47 -35.57 65.36
C GLN A 57 -35.03 -34.68 64.25
N ALA A 58 -35.48 -33.46 64.57
CA ALA A 58 -35.94 -32.49 63.58
C ALA A 58 -34.80 -32.02 62.66
N ASP A 59 -33.57 -31.87 63.18
CA ASP A 59 -32.41 -31.44 62.40
C ASP A 59 -32.01 -32.46 61.30
N PHE A 60 -32.38 -33.74 61.47
CA PHE A 60 -32.21 -34.76 60.43
C PHE A 60 -33.15 -34.56 59.23
N HIS A 61 -34.18 -33.73 59.37
CA HIS A 61 -35.25 -33.47 58.40
C HIS A 61 -35.28 -31.98 58.01
N PRO A 62 -34.50 -31.54 57.01
CA PRO A 62 -34.36 -30.12 56.67
C PRO A 62 -35.65 -29.41 56.23
N GLU A 63 -36.67 -30.18 55.84
CA GLU A 63 -38.03 -29.75 55.52
C GLU A 63 -38.87 -29.37 56.76
N ILE A 64 -38.41 -29.71 57.96
CA ILE A 64 -39.13 -29.51 59.22
C ILE A 64 -38.59 -28.31 59.99
N GLU A 65 -39.49 -27.56 60.59
CA GLU A 65 -39.21 -26.53 61.57
C GLU A 65 -39.88 -26.90 62.89
N LEU A 66 -39.08 -27.23 63.91
CA LEU A 66 -39.58 -27.50 65.26
C LEU A 66 -39.62 -26.20 66.08
N LYS A 67 -40.79 -25.86 66.62
CA LYS A 67 -41.00 -24.73 67.53
C LYS A 67 -41.34 -25.22 68.92
N ILE A 68 -40.43 -25.07 69.88
CA ILE A 68 -40.66 -25.45 71.29
C ILE A 68 -41.03 -24.21 72.11
N LEU A 69 -42.21 -24.22 72.73
CA LEU A 69 -42.66 -23.20 73.67
C LEU A 69 -42.62 -23.74 75.11
N ASP A 70 -42.11 -22.91 76.03
CA ASP A 70 -41.92 -23.25 77.44
C ASP A 70 -43.08 -22.73 78.31
N GLY A 71 -43.89 -23.64 78.85
CA GLY A 71 -44.98 -23.31 79.75
C GLY A 71 -44.57 -22.78 81.14
N ASN A 72 -43.28 -22.79 81.51
CA ASN A 72 -42.76 -22.36 82.82
C ASN A 72 -43.51 -22.97 84.03
N ASP A 73 -43.96 -24.22 83.91
CA ASP A 73 -44.78 -24.94 84.89
C ASP A 73 -46.07 -24.19 85.28
N ASN A 74 -46.54 -23.28 84.42
CA ASN A 74 -47.68 -22.41 84.63
C ASN A 74 -48.81 -22.75 83.66
N VAL A 75 -49.95 -23.17 84.21
CA VAL A 75 -51.13 -23.56 83.43
C VAL A 75 -51.63 -22.43 82.51
N LYS A 76 -51.63 -21.17 82.98
CA LYS A 76 -52.10 -20.04 82.16
C LYS A 76 -51.18 -19.78 80.98
N LYS A 77 -49.87 -19.79 81.22
CA LYS A 77 -48.87 -19.62 80.16
C LYS A 77 -48.96 -20.75 79.13
N GLN A 78 -49.10 -21.99 79.57
CA GLN A 78 -49.24 -23.12 78.65
C GLN A 78 -50.52 -23.03 77.80
N ILE A 79 -51.62 -22.50 78.36
CA ILE A 79 -52.84 -22.22 77.59
C ILE A 79 -52.58 -21.17 76.50
N GLU A 80 -51.81 -20.12 76.81
CA GLU A 80 -51.39 -19.09 75.84
C GLU A 80 -50.52 -19.70 74.73
N ASP A 81 -49.52 -20.50 75.10
CA ASP A 81 -48.60 -21.17 74.16
C ASP A 81 -49.37 -22.06 73.17
N ILE A 82 -50.26 -22.93 73.68
CA ILE A 82 -51.07 -23.82 72.84
C ILE A 82 -52.00 -23.00 71.94
N THR A 83 -52.61 -21.94 72.47
CA THR A 83 -53.49 -21.07 71.68
C THR A 83 -52.72 -20.37 70.57
N GLN A 84 -51.48 -19.92 70.83
CA GLN A 84 -50.60 -19.34 69.84
C GLN A 84 -50.28 -20.36 68.72
N LEU A 85 -49.86 -21.57 69.06
CA LEU A 85 -49.52 -22.60 68.07
C LEU A 85 -50.73 -22.99 67.19
N ILE A 86 -51.93 -23.03 67.77
CA ILE A 86 -53.17 -23.25 67.00
C ILE A 86 -53.43 -22.08 66.04
N ASN A 87 -53.29 -20.83 66.50
CA ASN A 87 -53.49 -19.65 65.66
C ASN A 87 -52.44 -19.54 64.55
N ASP A 88 -51.20 -19.96 64.82
CA ASP A 88 -50.10 -20.04 63.85
C ASP A 88 -50.29 -21.15 62.81
N LYS A 89 -51.32 -22.01 62.98
CA LYS A 89 -51.66 -23.13 62.11
C LYS A 89 -50.46 -24.07 61.87
N VAL A 90 -49.84 -24.51 62.95
CA VAL A 90 -48.81 -25.56 62.88
C VAL A 90 -49.36 -26.84 62.26
N ASP A 91 -48.52 -27.57 61.54
CA ASP A 91 -48.92 -28.78 60.81
C ASP A 91 -49.14 -29.97 61.76
N VAL A 92 -48.40 -30.03 62.87
CA VAL A 92 -48.63 -30.98 63.97
C VAL A 92 -48.37 -30.27 65.30
N LEU A 93 -49.26 -30.50 66.27
CA LEU A 93 -49.16 -29.95 67.62
C LEU A 93 -48.80 -31.05 68.63
N ILE A 94 -47.67 -30.91 69.30
CA ILE A 94 -47.22 -31.78 70.39
C ILE A 94 -47.48 -31.05 71.71
N ILE A 95 -47.99 -31.75 72.72
CA ILE A 95 -48.32 -31.16 74.03
C ILE A 95 -47.92 -32.10 75.16
N SER A 96 -47.15 -31.60 76.12
CA SER A 96 -47.03 -32.21 77.44
C SER A 96 -47.85 -31.39 78.44
N PRO A 97 -49.04 -31.82 78.87
CA PRO A 97 -49.94 -31.00 79.70
C PRO A 97 -49.42 -30.83 81.14
N VAL A 98 -49.35 -29.60 81.65
CA VAL A 98 -49.00 -29.31 83.06
C VAL A 98 -50.02 -29.97 83.99
N GLN A 99 -51.31 -29.85 83.65
CA GLN A 99 -52.44 -30.52 84.29
C GLN A 99 -53.42 -31.03 83.24
N SER A 100 -54.08 -32.16 83.53
CA SER A 100 -54.97 -32.85 82.60
C SER A 100 -56.21 -32.02 82.21
N LYS A 101 -56.97 -31.58 83.22
CA LYS A 101 -58.28 -30.94 83.05
C LYS A 101 -58.25 -29.58 82.32
N PRO A 102 -57.32 -28.63 82.62
CA PRO A 102 -57.32 -27.31 81.97
C PRO A 102 -56.92 -27.34 80.49
N ILE A 103 -56.14 -28.34 80.07
CA ILE A 103 -55.59 -28.43 78.72
C ILE A 103 -56.52 -29.16 77.75
N THR A 104 -57.36 -30.07 78.25
CA THR A 104 -58.29 -30.89 77.46
C THR A 104 -59.15 -30.09 76.46
N PRO A 105 -59.75 -28.92 76.80
CA PRO A 105 -60.54 -28.14 75.84
C PRO A 105 -59.72 -27.59 74.67
N LEU A 106 -58.43 -27.30 74.86
CA LEU A 106 -57.56 -26.78 73.81
C LEU A 106 -57.16 -27.85 72.79
N VAL A 107 -56.99 -29.08 73.26
CA VAL A 107 -56.75 -30.23 72.38
C VAL A 107 -57.95 -30.44 71.46
N ASN A 108 -59.16 -30.40 72.02
CA ASN A 108 -60.39 -30.47 71.22
C ASN A 108 -60.48 -29.33 70.19
N LYS A 109 -60.07 -28.12 70.58
CA LYS A 109 -60.04 -26.95 69.69
C LYS A 109 -59.05 -27.14 68.53
N ALA A 110 -57.86 -27.67 68.77
CA ALA A 110 -56.86 -27.95 67.73
C ALA A 110 -57.36 -29.00 66.73
N LEU A 111 -57.95 -30.09 67.23
CA LEU A 111 -58.51 -31.15 66.37
C LEU A 111 -59.68 -30.65 65.51
N LEU A 112 -60.54 -29.76 66.02
CA LEU A 112 -61.61 -29.12 65.24
C LEU A 112 -61.09 -28.20 64.12
N GLN A 113 -59.81 -27.80 64.17
CA GLN A 113 -59.13 -27.05 63.12
C GLN A 113 -58.26 -27.95 62.23
N ASP A 114 -58.49 -29.27 62.27
CA ASP A 114 -57.73 -30.28 61.53
C ASP A 114 -56.23 -30.32 61.86
N ILE A 115 -55.81 -29.82 63.03
CA ILE A 115 -54.42 -29.92 63.52
C ILE A 115 -54.28 -31.23 64.31
N PRO A 116 -53.48 -32.20 63.85
CA PRO A 116 -53.19 -33.41 64.60
C PRO A 116 -52.48 -33.09 65.93
N VAL A 117 -52.94 -33.70 67.03
CA VAL A 117 -52.38 -33.46 68.36
C VAL A 117 -51.72 -34.71 68.93
N LEU A 118 -50.42 -34.64 69.18
CA LEU A 118 -49.67 -35.65 69.92
C LEU A 118 -49.56 -35.26 71.39
N ILE A 119 -49.99 -36.14 72.28
CA ILE A 119 -49.85 -35.95 73.73
C ILE A 119 -48.62 -36.73 74.19
N VAL A 120 -47.69 -36.07 74.88
CA VAL A 120 -46.42 -36.67 75.29
C VAL A 120 -46.23 -36.59 76.81
N ASP A 121 -45.66 -37.65 77.39
CA ASP A 121 -45.40 -37.84 78.82
C ASP A 121 -46.66 -37.83 79.70
N ARG A 122 -47.32 -36.68 79.86
CA ARG A 122 -48.49 -36.50 80.72
C ARG A 122 -49.78 -36.66 79.91
N LYS A 123 -50.79 -37.28 80.50
CA LYS A 123 -52.11 -37.51 79.87
C LYS A 123 -53.07 -36.34 80.07
N ILE A 124 -54.04 -36.21 79.16
CA ILE A 124 -55.24 -35.36 79.28
C ILE A 124 -56.48 -36.19 79.68
N ASP A 125 -57.60 -35.53 79.97
CA ASP A 125 -58.85 -36.21 80.29
C ASP A 125 -59.55 -36.66 79.00
N GLY A 126 -59.89 -37.94 78.92
CA GLY A 126 -60.52 -38.53 77.72
C GLY A 126 -59.51 -39.05 76.68
N GLN A 127 -60.00 -39.35 75.49
CA GLN A 127 -59.22 -39.98 74.40
C GLN A 127 -59.18 -39.14 73.12
N ASN A 128 -59.56 -37.87 73.18
CA ASN A 128 -59.66 -37.01 72.02
C ASN A 128 -58.32 -36.30 71.73
N TYR A 129 -57.39 -37.04 71.12
CA TYR A 129 -56.08 -36.62 70.62
C TYR A 129 -55.68 -37.53 69.45
N THR A 130 -54.65 -37.23 68.66
CA THR A 130 -54.23 -38.08 67.55
C THR A 130 -53.48 -39.32 68.06
N SER A 131 -52.48 -39.13 68.92
CA SER A 131 -51.76 -40.22 69.57
C SER A 131 -51.12 -39.80 70.89
N TYR A 132 -50.96 -40.75 71.81
CA TYR A 132 -50.23 -40.59 73.07
C TYR A 132 -48.88 -41.30 73.00
N ILE A 133 -47.83 -40.67 73.55
CA ILE A 133 -46.47 -41.21 73.62
C ILE A 133 -45.94 -40.98 75.04
N GLY A 134 -45.55 -42.03 75.73
CA GLY A 134 -44.99 -41.89 77.08
C GLY A 134 -44.66 -43.23 77.70
N GLY A 135 -43.88 -43.22 78.77
CA GLY A 135 -43.61 -44.44 79.53
C GLY A 135 -44.83 -44.90 80.33
N ASP A 136 -44.89 -46.19 80.63
CA ASP A 136 -45.92 -46.74 81.52
C ASP A 136 -45.62 -46.41 82.98
N ASN A 137 -46.22 -45.32 83.49
CA ASN A 137 -46.03 -44.88 84.87
C ASN A 137 -46.60 -45.87 85.89
N TYR A 138 -47.60 -46.67 85.54
CA TYR A 138 -48.09 -47.72 86.43
C TYR A 138 -47.05 -48.84 86.54
N GLN A 139 -46.51 -49.29 85.41
CA GLN A 139 -45.44 -50.30 85.38
C GLN A 139 -44.16 -49.81 86.08
N VAL A 140 -43.83 -48.52 86.01
CA VAL A 140 -42.73 -47.92 86.79
C VAL A 140 -42.92 -48.16 88.29
N GLY A 141 -44.14 -47.90 88.81
CA GLY A 141 -44.48 -48.17 90.20
C GLY A 141 -44.39 -49.64 90.56
N VAL A 142 -44.89 -50.52 89.69
CA VAL A 142 -44.78 -51.99 89.84
C VAL A 142 -43.32 -52.43 89.88
N ASN A 143 -42.49 -51.93 88.99
CA ASN A 143 -41.06 -52.26 88.90
C ASN A 143 -40.31 -51.81 90.17
N ALA A 144 -40.59 -50.61 90.67
CA ALA A 144 -39.99 -50.13 91.91
C ALA A 144 -40.38 -51.00 93.11
N ALA A 145 -41.67 -51.37 93.24
CA ALA A 145 -42.15 -52.23 94.32
C ALA A 145 -41.51 -53.64 94.26
N ASN A 146 -41.50 -54.26 93.08
CA ASN A 146 -40.88 -55.57 92.87
C ASN A 146 -39.37 -55.54 93.14
N TYR A 147 -38.68 -54.46 92.78
CA TYR A 147 -37.27 -54.31 93.07
C TYR A 147 -37.01 -54.21 94.57
N ILE A 148 -37.77 -53.39 95.31
CA ILE A 148 -37.68 -53.32 96.78
C ILE A 148 -37.94 -54.70 97.41
N ALA A 149 -38.95 -55.42 96.92
CA ALA A 149 -39.26 -56.78 97.38
C ALA A 149 -38.13 -57.78 97.12
N SER A 150 -37.40 -57.62 96.01
CA SER A 150 -36.22 -58.46 95.74
C SER A 150 -35.05 -58.19 96.68
N LEU A 151 -35.01 -57.02 97.32
CA LEU A 151 -33.98 -56.63 98.29
C LEU A 151 -34.33 -57.03 99.73
N SER A 152 -35.62 -57.25 100.04
CA SER A 152 -36.06 -57.63 101.38
C SER A 152 -36.02 -59.15 101.56
N SER A 153 -35.13 -59.65 102.43
CA SER A 153 -34.96 -61.08 102.74
C SER A 153 -36.12 -61.66 103.56
N ASN A 154 -37.37 -61.47 103.13
CA ASN A 154 -38.61 -61.87 103.83
C ASN A 154 -38.81 -61.26 105.24
N GLU A 155 -38.01 -60.27 105.63
CA GLU A 155 -38.18 -59.51 106.87
C GLU A 155 -39.22 -58.39 106.70
N ASP A 156 -39.86 -57.99 107.80
CA ASP A 156 -40.74 -56.81 107.84
C ASP A 156 -39.92 -55.53 107.64
N LYS A 157 -40.12 -54.84 106.52
CA LYS A 157 -39.42 -53.59 106.17
C LYS A 157 -40.40 -52.44 105.96
N LYS A 158 -39.97 -51.25 106.39
CA LYS A 158 -40.75 -50.01 106.36
C LYS A 158 -40.34 -49.15 105.17
N ILE A 159 -41.31 -48.78 104.37
CA ILE A 159 -41.13 -47.97 103.17
C ILE A 159 -41.67 -46.57 103.41
N LEU A 160 -40.94 -45.56 102.96
CA LEU A 160 -41.41 -44.19 102.79
C LEU A 160 -41.59 -43.91 101.30
N GLU A 161 -42.77 -43.44 100.91
CA GLU A 161 -43.02 -43.01 99.52
C GLU A 161 -42.96 -41.48 99.41
N ILE A 162 -42.21 -40.97 98.43
CA ILE A 162 -42.15 -39.55 98.10
C ILE A 162 -42.78 -39.34 96.72
N LYS A 163 -43.99 -38.78 96.71
CA LYS A 163 -44.83 -38.61 95.52
C LYS A 163 -44.49 -37.33 94.75
N GLY A 164 -44.61 -37.37 93.43
CA GLY A 164 -44.53 -36.18 92.58
C GLY A 164 -45.76 -35.27 92.69
N LEU A 165 -45.81 -34.15 91.95
CA LEU A 165 -46.86 -33.12 92.07
C LEU A 165 -48.29 -33.68 92.08
N GLN A 166 -49.08 -33.24 93.06
CA GLN A 166 -50.49 -33.60 93.18
C GLN A 166 -51.28 -33.19 91.93
N GLY A 167 -52.09 -34.10 91.40
CA GLY A 167 -52.91 -33.88 90.20
C GLY A 167 -52.19 -34.14 88.87
N SER A 168 -50.91 -34.53 88.89
CA SER A 168 -50.21 -35.04 87.70
C SER A 168 -50.44 -36.54 87.50
N SER A 169 -50.65 -36.96 86.25
CA SER A 169 -50.89 -38.38 85.92
C SER A 169 -49.72 -39.30 86.30
N PRO A 170 -48.44 -38.95 86.06
CA PRO A 170 -47.32 -39.79 86.48
C PRO A 170 -47.29 -40.07 87.99
N ALA A 171 -47.52 -39.07 88.83
CA ALA A 171 -47.51 -39.26 90.28
C ALA A 171 -48.67 -40.16 90.77
N ALA A 172 -49.84 -40.05 90.13
CA ALA A 172 -50.97 -40.92 90.45
C ALA A 172 -50.73 -42.37 90.00
N GLU A 173 -50.27 -42.57 88.76
CA GLU A 173 -50.06 -43.91 88.18
C GLU A 173 -48.90 -44.66 88.86
N ARG A 174 -47.76 -43.99 89.12
CA ARG A 174 -46.62 -44.57 89.87
C ARG A 174 -47.04 -45.05 91.25
N HIS A 175 -47.80 -44.22 91.96
CA HIS A 175 -48.34 -44.58 93.27
C HIS A 175 -49.29 -45.78 93.24
N LEU A 176 -50.20 -45.82 92.26
CA LEU A 176 -51.15 -46.92 92.11
C LEU A 176 -50.44 -48.24 91.78
N GLY A 177 -49.47 -48.23 90.86
CA GLY A 177 -48.64 -49.40 90.54
C GLY A 177 -47.86 -49.89 91.74
N PHE A 178 -47.25 -48.97 92.48
CA PHE A 178 -46.47 -49.26 93.67
C PHE A 178 -47.33 -49.91 94.78
N ILE A 179 -48.46 -49.30 95.14
CA ILE A 179 -49.35 -49.81 96.19
C ILE A 179 -50.02 -51.14 95.77
N SER A 180 -50.50 -51.25 94.54
CA SER A 180 -51.17 -52.47 94.08
C SER A 180 -50.23 -53.69 94.14
N THR A 181 -48.95 -53.49 93.86
CA THR A 181 -47.92 -54.52 93.99
C THR A 181 -47.59 -54.82 95.45
N LEU A 182 -47.37 -53.79 96.29
CA LEU A 182 -47.05 -53.99 97.70
C LEU A 182 -48.17 -54.67 98.49
N LYS A 183 -49.45 -54.47 98.12
CA LYS A 183 -50.57 -55.21 98.73
C LYS A 183 -50.46 -56.73 98.57
N THR A 184 -49.72 -57.21 97.57
CA THR A 184 -49.47 -58.65 97.35
C THR A 184 -48.29 -59.19 98.16
N ILE A 185 -47.54 -58.31 98.86
CA ILE A 185 -46.27 -58.62 99.54
C ILE A 185 -46.39 -58.18 101.02
N PRO A 186 -46.79 -59.07 101.95
CA PRO A 186 -47.23 -58.70 103.30
C PRO A 186 -46.10 -58.17 104.22
N ASN A 187 -44.84 -58.50 103.95
CA ASN A 187 -43.67 -58.09 104.74
C ASN A 187 -43.15 -56.68 104.38
N LEU A 188 -43.79 -55.98 103.44
CA LEU A 188 -43.45 -54.60 103.08
C LEU A 188 -44.61 -53.67 103.38
N GLN A 189 -44.38 -52.66 104.21
CA GLN A 189 -45.42 -51.71 104.59
C GLN A 189 -44.99 -50.26 104.35
N ILE A 190 -45.84 -49.51 103.65
CA ILE A 190 -45.69 -48.06 103.55
C ILE A 190 -46.08 -47.45 104.89
N THR A 191 -45.12 -46.86 105.58
CA THR A 191 -45.35 -46.24 106.89
C THR A 191 -45.76 -44.78 106.77
N HIS A 192 -45.23 -44.10 105.75
CA HIS A 192 -45.41 -42.67 105.55
C HIS A 192 -45.40 -42.36 104.06
N THR A 193 -46.06 -41.27 103.70
CA THR A 193 -46.05 -40.71 102.35
C THR A 193 -45.80 -39.21 102.43
N ILE A 194 -44.84 -38.71 101.66
CA ILE A 194 -44.55 -37.28 101.50
C ILE A 194 -45.04 -36.85 100.13
N GLN A 195 -45.75 -35.72 100.09
CA GLN A 195 -46.22 -35.11 98.85
C GLN A 195 -45.21 -34.05 98.40
N GLY A 196 -44.42 -34.35 97.37
CA GLY A 196 -43.49 -33.42 96.73
C GLY A 196 -44.09 -32.73 95.49
N ASN A 197 -43.28 -31.92 94.81
CA ASN A 197 -43.65 -31.21 93.58
C ASN A 197 -42.71 -31.51 92.38
N TRP A 198 -41.99 -32.64 92.42
CA TRP A 198 -40.89 -33.04 91.50
C TRP A 198 -39.52 -32.39 91.78
N GLU A 199 -39.44 -31.42 92.69
CA GLU A 199 -38.19 -30.72 93.04
C GLU A 199 -37.53 -31.27 94.32
N ALA A 200 -36.19 -31.35 94.31
CA ALA A 200 -35.40 -31.79 95.46
C ALA A 200 -35.72 -31.01 96.75
N ASN A 201 -35.87 -29.69 96.64
CA ASN A 201 -36.10 -28.82 97.80
C ASN A 201 -37.51 -28.98 98.40
N SER A 202 -38.50 -29.45 97.62
CA SER A 202 -39.89 -29.53 98.08
C SER A 202 -40.12 -30.56 99.20
N ILE A 203 -39.20 -31.49 99.36
CA ILE A 203 -39.33 -32.60 100.32
C ILE A 203 -38.41 -32.45 101.52
N LYS A 204 -37.43 -31.54 101.48
CA LYS A 204 -36.34 -31.49 102.48
C LYS A 204 -36.86 -31.22 103.89
N GLU A 205 -37.70 -30.21 104.04
CA GLU A 205 -38.24 -29.82 105.35
C GLU A 205 -39.12 -30.92 105.95
N THR A 206 -40.06 -31.46 105.15
CA THR A 206 -40.99 -32.51 105.60
C THR A 206 -40.25 -33.80 105.96
N LEU A 207 -39.26 -34.20 105.15
CA LEU A 207 -38.45 -35.40 105.41
C LEU A 207 -37.57 -35.21 106.66
N ASN A 208 -36.93 -34.06 106.81
CA ASN A 208 -36.11 -33.74 107.99
C ASN A 208 -36.95 -33.82 109.29
N ASN A 209 -38.16 -33.25 109.27
CA ASN A 209 -39.09 -33.31 110.41
C ASN A 209 -39.57 -34.74 110.72
N LEU A 210 -39.67 -35.60 109.72
CA LEU A 210 -40.07 -37.00 109.89
C LEU A 210 -38.95 -37.82 110.53
N LEU A 211 -37.71 -37.67 110.06
CA LEU A 211 -36.55 -38.41 110.58
C LEU A 211 -36.21 -38.00 112.02
N ASN A 212 -36.35 -36.71 112.37
CA ASN A 212 -36.17 -36.21 113.74
C ASN A 212 -37.11 -36.84 114.78
N LYS A 213 -38.25 -37.42 114.36
CA LYS A 213 -39.20 -38.10 115.25
C LYS A 213 -38.85 -39.57 115.54
N ASN A 214 -37.62 -40.02 115.23
CA ASN A 214 -37.15 -41.41 115.37
C ASN A 214 -38.02 -42.44 114.60
N ASN A 215 -38.47 -42.05 113.41
CA ASN A 215 -39.17 -42.97 112.52
C ASN A 215 -38.19 -43.86 111.77
N ASN A 216 -38.22 -45.16 112.04
CA ASN A 216 -37.41 -46.14 111.30
C ASN A 216 -37.97 -46.34 109.88
N VAL A 217 -37.14 -46.16 108.86
CA VAL A 217 -37.44 -46.36 107.44
C VAL A 217 -36.29 -47.15 106.84
N ASP A 218 -36.59 -48.22 106.10
CA ASP A 218 -35.59 -49.08 105.46
C ASP A 218 -35.40 -48.71 103.98
N TYR A 219 -36.48 -48.32 103.29
CA TYR A 219 -36.45 -47.93 101.88
C TYR A 219 -37.20 -46.63 101.62
N ILE A 220 -36.69 -45.81 100.70
CA ILE A 220 -37.40 -44.65 100.17
C ILE A 220 -37.69 -44.87 98.68
N PHE A 221 -38.96 -44.86 98.29
CA PHE A 221 -39.34 -44.79 96.88
C PHE A 221 -39.65 -43.34 96.51
N CYS A 222 -38.81 -42.76 95.66
CA CYS A 222 -38.97 -41.41 95.14
C CYS A 222 -39.51 -41.45 93.71
N HIS A 223 -40.58 -40.71 93.46
CA HIS A 223 -41.18 -40.66 92.11
C HIS A 223 -40.28 -40.01 91.07
N ASN A 224 -39.16 -39.36 91.41
CA ASN A 224 -38.12 -39.02 90.43
C ASN A 224 -36.72 -38.96 91.08
N ASP A 225 -35.67 -38.99 90.26
CA ASP A 225 -34.27 -38.99 90.69
C ASP A 225 -33.86 -37.68 91.38
N ARG A 226 -34.52 -36.57 91.04
CA ARG A 226 -34.26 -35.26 91.65
C ARG A 226 -34.72 -35.19 93.10
N MET A 227 -35.94 -35.65 93.40
CA MET A 227 -36.41 -35.80 94.78
C MET A 227 -35.62 -36.89 95.51
N ALA A 228 -35.17 -37.93 94.80
CA ALA A 228 -34.29 -38.95 95.35
C ALA A 228 -32.94 -38.38 95.83
N LEU A 229 -32.31 -37.52 95.03
CA LEU A 229 -31.12 -36.78 95.45
C LEU A 229 -31.41 -35.90 96.67
N GLY A 230 -32.51 -35.16 96.68
CA GLY A 230 -32.93 -34.36 97.83
C GLY A 230 -33.14 -35.19 99.09
N ALA A 231 -33.67 -36.41 98.95
CA ALA A 231 -33.86 -37.34 100.06
C ALA A 231 -32.52 -37.86 100.58
N TRP A 232 -31.58 -38.19 99.68
CA TRP A 232 -30.23 -38.59 100.03
C TRP A 232 -29.48 -37.48 100.79
N GLU A 233 -29.58 -36.23 100.34
CA GLU A 233 -28.96 -35.08 101.03
C GLU A 233 -29.47 -34.95 102.47
N VAL A 234 -30.76 -35.17 102.70
CA VAL A 234 -31.35 -35.14 104.05
C VAL A 234 -30.89 -36.35 104.87
N LEU A 235 -30.89 -37.56 104.30
CA LEU A 235 -30.39 -38.75 104.98
C LEU A 235 -28.92 -38.61 105.40
N LYS A 236 -28.10 -38.00 104.54
CA LYS A 236 -26.70 -37.69 104.83
C LYS A 236 -26.54 -36.71 105.99
N GLN A 237 -27.43 -35.73 106.14
CA GLN A 237 -27.44 -34.83 107.30
C GLN A 237 -27.74 -35.59 108.62
N HIS A 238 -28.47 -36.71 108.54
CA HIS A 238 -28.80 -37.59 109.67
C HIS A 238 -27.85 -38.78 109.85
N ASN A 239 -26.81 -38.92 109.01
CA ASN A 239 -25.92 -40.10 108.95
C ASN A 239 -26.67 -41.43 108.72
N LEU A 240 -27.72 -41.40 107.89
CA LEU A 240 -28.57 -42.56 107.56
C LEU A 240 -28.39 -43.05 106.11
N GLU A 241 -27.54 -42.42 105.32
CA GLU A 241 -27.35 -42.67 103.89
C GLU A 241 -26.86 -44.09 103.56
N GLN A 242 -26.22 -44.78 104.51
CA GLN A 242 -25.79 -46.18 104.37
C GLN A 242 -26.82 -47.20 104.89
N LYS A 243 -27.86 -46.73 105.59
CA LYS A 243 -28.88 -47.59 106.22
C LYS A 243 -30.19 -47.63 105.45
N VAL A 244 -30.45 -46.61 104.63
CA VAL A 244 -31.70 -46.44 103.91
C VAL A 244 -31.43 -46.48 102.41
N ASP A 245 -31.96 -47.50 101.73
CA ASP A 245 -31.81 -47.64 100.28
C ASP A 245 -32.86 -46.77 99.56
N ILE A 246 -32.43 -45.94 98.60
CA ILE A 246 -33.32 -45.05 97.83
C ILE A 246 -33.52 -45.59 96.42
N ILE A 247 -34.78 -45.70 95.99
CA ILE A 247 -35.18 -46.09 94.64
C ILE A 247 -35.76 -44.84 93.96
N GLY A 248 -35.06 -44.35 92.93
CA GLY A 248 -35.50 -43.23 92.11
C GLY A 248 -36.26 -43.66 90.85
N VAL A 249 -36.62 -42.68 90.04
CA VAL A 249 -37.25 -42.85 88.72
C VAL A 249 -36.71 -41.75 87.81
N ASP A 250 -36.43 -42.07 86.56
CA ASP A 250 -36.07 -41.21 85.40
C ASP A 250 -34.93 -41.92 84.66
N GLY A 251 -33.84 -42.25 85.37
CA GLY A 251 -32.74 -43.04 84.81
C GLY A 251 -32.00 -42.31 83.69
N LEU A 252 -31.86 -40.98 83.78
CA LEU A 252 -31.15 -40.19 82.78
C LEU A 252 -29.65 -40.51 82.75
N ASN A 253 -29.06 -40.48 81.55
CA ASN A 253 -27.61 -40.50 81.36
C ASN A 253 -27.01 -39.10 81.51
N GLY A 254 -25.85 -38.98 82.14
CA GLY A 254 -25.12 -37.72 82.37
C GLY A 254 -24.64 -37.56 83.81
N PRO A 255 -23.81 -36.54 84.10
CA PRO A 255 -23.12 -36.39 85.38
C PRO A 255 -24.06 -36.19 86.58
N ASN A 256 -25.29 -35.70 86.35
CA ASN A 256 -26.31 -35.48 87.37
C ASN A 256 -27.59 -36.29 87.08
N GLY A 257 -27.46 -37.42 86.38
CA GLY A 257 -28.58 -38.30 86.04
C GLY A 257 -28.67 -39.51 86.96
N GLY A 258 -29.84 -40.16 86.98
CA GLY A 258 -30.08 -41.35 87.81
C GLY A 258 -29.07 -42.47 87.62
N ILE A 259 -28.59 -42.70 86.39
CA ILE A 259 -27.58 -43.73 86.12
C ILE A 259 -26.28 -43.42 86.86
N GLN A 260 -25.86 -42.14 86.85
CA GLN A 260 -24.65 -41.72 87.57
C GLN A 260 -24.88 -41.78 89.08
N TYR A 261 -26.07 -41.39 89.57
CA TYR A 261 -26.39 -41.51 91.00
C TYR A 261 -26.39 -42.97 91.50
N VAL A 262 -26.80 -43.93 90.68
CA VAL A 262 -26.66 -45.36 91.00
C VAL A 262 -25.18 -45.78 91.07
N LYS A 263 -24.38 -45.34 90.10
CA LYS A 263 -22.93 -45.63 90.07
C LYS A 263 -22.17 -45.01 91.25
N ASP A 264 -22.57 -43.81 91.67
CA ASP A 264 -21.97 -43.10 92.79
C ASP A 264 -22.45 -43.60 94.16
N GLY A 265 -23.37 -44.58 94.18
CA GLY A 265 -23.96 -45.12 95.41
C GLY A 265 -24.92 -44.18 96.13
N ILE A 266 -25.39 -43.13 95.45
CA ILE A 266 -26.42 -42.20 95.95
C ILE A 266 -27.79 -42.87 95.92
N LEU A 267 -28.08 -43.62 94.85
CA LEU A 267 -29.31 -44.39 94.68
C LEU A 267 -28.99 -45.88 94.64
N LYS A 268 -29.87 -46.69 95.24
CA LYS A 268 -29.78 -48.15 95.14
C LYS A 268 -30.17 -48.64 93.76
N ALA A 269 -31.19 -48.00 93.20
CA ALA A 269 -31.63 -48.17 91.81
C ALA A 269 -32.42 -46.94 91.36
N THR A 270 -32.57 -46.81 90.06
CA THR A 270 -33.53 -45.90 89.43
C THR A 270 -34.34 -46.66 88.40
N VAL A 271 -35.64 -46.41 88.30
CA VAL A 271 -36.48 -46.97 87.23
C VAL A 271 -36.39 -46.05 86.01
N TYR A 272 -35.86 -46.56 84.91
CA TYR A 272 -35.73 -45.82 83.66
C TYR A 272 -37.10 -45.39 83.13
N TYR A 273 -37.26 -44.09 82.93
CA TYR A 273 -38.45 -43.51 82.31
C TYR A 273 -38.05 -42.72 81.06
N PRO A 274 -38.32 -43.28 79.86
CA PRO A 274 -37.85 -42.71 78.59
C PRO A 274 -38.47 -41.35 78.30
N THR A 275 -37.71 -40.46 77.68
CA THR A 275 -38.14 -39.09 77.36
C THR A 275 -39.15 -39.02 76.22
N GLY A 276 -39.11 -39.98 75.28
CA GLY A 276 -40.03 -40.06 74.14
C GLY A 276 -39.87 -38.96 73.10
N GLY A 277 -38.83 -38.14 73.17
CA GLY A 277 -38.66 -36.98 72.30
C GLY A 277 -38.36 -37.35 70.85
N ASN A 278 -37.55 -38.38 70.62
CA ASN A 278 -37.24 -38.88 69.27
C ASN A 278 -38.51 -39.46 68.60
N GLU A 279 -39.24 -40.30 69.33
CA GLU A 279 -40.48 -40.93 68.88
C GLU A 279 -41.56 -39.89 68.58
N ALA A 280 -41.64 -38.82 69.38
CA ALA A 280 -42.59 -37.74 69.16
C ALA A 280 -42.39 -37.02 67.82
N ILE A 281 -41.14 -36.71 67.45
CA ILE A 281 -40.86 -36.10 66.14
C ILE A 281 -41.07 -37.12 65.02
N THR A 282 -40.62 -38.36 65.21
CA THR A 282 -40.80 -39.43 64.22
C THR A 282 -42.28 -39.66 63.90
N TYR A 283 -43.15 -39.72 64.91
CA TYR A 283 -44.58 -39.88 64.68
C TYR A 283 -45.25 -38.62 64.14
N ALA A 284 -44.76 -37.43 64.47
CA ALA A 284 -45.24 -36.21 63.84
C ALA A 284 -44.96 -36.23 62.32
N ILE A 285 -43.76 -36.67 61.92
CA ILE A 285 -43.39 -36.87 60.51
C ILE A 285 -44.28 -37.91 59.86
N ASP A 286 -44.48 -39.05 60.52
CA ASP A 286 -45.36 -40.10 60.00
C ASP A 286 -46.79 -39.61 59.78
N ILE A 287 -47.32 -38.73 60.65
CA ILE A 287 -48.61 -38.08 60.44
C ILE A 287 -48.59 -37.17 59.20
N ILE A 288 -47.55 -36.34 59.05
CA ILE A 288 -47.38 -35.43 57.91
C ILE A 288 -47.32 -36.24 56.60
N ASP A 289 -46.63 -37.39 56.61
CA ASP A 289 -46.52 -38.33 55.50
C ASP A 289 -47.81 -39.12 55.23
N GLY A 290 -48.85 -38.96 56.06
CA GLY A 290 -50.12 -39.70 55.95
C GLY A 290 -50.05 -41.17 56.38
N LYS A 291 -49.02 -41.58 57.13
CA LYS A 291 -48.89 -42.93 57.67
C LYS A 291 -49.84 -43.11 58.86
N LYS A 292 -50.34 -44.33 59.03
CA LYS A 292 -51.19 -44.68 60.18
C LYS A 292 -50.34 -44.88 61.42
N ILE A 293 -50.63 -44.12 62.48
CA ILE A 293 -49.98 -44.27 63.77
C ILE A 293 -50.92 -44.91 64.81
N ASN A 294 -50.34 -45.67 65.74
CA ASN A 294 -51.10 -46.22 66.86
C ASN A 294 -51.56 -45.09 67.79
N LYS A 295 -52.75 -45.25 68.37
CA LYS A 295 -53.35 -44.27 69.29
C LYS A 295 -52.57 -44.13 70.60
N ASN A 296 -51.99 -45.21 71.11
CA ASN A 296 -51.21 -45.25 72.34
C ASN A 296 -49.87 -45.93 72.05
N ASN A 297 -48.78 -45.20 72.22
CA ASN A 297 -47.41 -45.67 72.04
C ASN A 297 -46.71 -45.64 73.40
N ILE A 298 -46.79 -46.76 74.11
CA ILE A 298 -46.21 -46.92 75.43
C ILE A 298 -44.75 -47.30 75.29
N LEU A 299 -43.87 -46.50 75.88
CA LEU A 299 -42.43 -46.71 75.87
C LEU A 299 -42.03 -47.62 77.03
N GLU A 300 -41.09 -48.53 76.77
CA GLU A 300 -40.66 -49.53 77.74
C GLU A 300 -39.86 -48.91 78.90
N THR A 301 -40.01 -49.50 80.08
CA THR A 301 -39.34 -49.08 81.31
C THR A 301 -38.60 -50.27 81.92
N THR A 302 -37.45 -50.02 82.55
CA THR A 302 -36.63 -51.05 83.20
C THR A 302 -35.95 -50.51 84.44
N VAL A 303 -35.61 -51.39 85.39
CA VAL A 303 -34.83 -51.01 86.58
C VAL A 303 -33.35 -50.92 86.19
N ILE A 304 -32.70 -49.83 86.62
CA ILE A 304 -31.26 -49.61 86.52
C ILE A 304 -30.67 -49.66 87.92
N ASP A 305 -29.80 -50.63 88.17
CA ASP A 305 -29.08 -50.83 89.43
C ASP A 305 -27.57 -51.00 89.19
N SER A 306 -26.80 -51.24 90.24
CA SER A 306 -25.33 -51.39 90.13
C SER A 306 -24.88 -52.53 89.21
N ARG A 307 -25.74 -53.51 88.90
CA ARG A 307 -25.41 -54.65 88.02
C ARG A 307 -25.47 -54.30 86.54
N ASN A 308 -26.32 -53.34 86.15
CA ASN A 308 -26.51 -52.95 84.75
C ASN A 308 -26.19 -51.49 84.44
N ALA A 309 -25.95 -50.63 85.44
CA ALA A 309 -25.70 -49.20 85.25
C ALA A 309 -24.51 -48.90 84.33
N ASP A 310 -23.42 -49.68 84.40
CA ASP A 310 -22.26 -49.51 83.51
C ASP A 310 -22.59 -49.82 82.05
N ILE A 311 -23.32 -50.91 81.79
CA ILE A 311 -23.74 -51.28 80.44
C ILE A 311 -24.71 -50.23 79.90
N MET A 312 -25.70 -49.81 80.70
CA MET A 312 -26.65 -48.77 80.33
C MET A 312 -25.96 -47.45 79.98
N LYS A 313 -25.03 -46.98 80.84
CA LYS A 313 -24.23 -45.79 80.57
C LYS A 313 -23.45 -45.91 79.26
N ASN A 314 -22.75 -47.03 79.05
CA ASN A 314 -21.97 -47.25 77.83
C ASN A 314 -22.85 -47.27 76.56
N GLN A 315 -24.05 -47.85 76.63
CA GLN A 315 -25.00 -47.82 75.50
C GLN A 315 -25.47 -46.40 75.21
N PHE A 316 -25.88 -45.63 76.22
CA PHE A 316 -26.31 -44.25 76.02
C PHE A 316 -25.17 -43.33 75.54
N ASP A 317 -23.96 -43.50 76.06
CA ASP A 317 -22.78 -42.75 75.60
C ASP A 317 -22.49 -43.05 74.12
N LYS A 318 -22.60 -44.32 73.71
CA LYS A 318 -22.42 -44.73 72.31
C LYS A 318 -23.53 -44.18 71.39
N ILE A 319 -24.78 -44.13 71.86
CA ILE A 319 -25.89 -43.52 71.13
C ILE A 319 -25.64 -42.02 70.94
N ASN A 320 -25.25 -41.30 71.99
CA ASN A 320 -24.92 -39.88 71.92
C ASN A 320 -23.75 -39.63 70.93
N GLN A 321 -22.71 -40.45 70.99
CA GLN A 321 -21.58 -40.36 70.04
C GLN A 321 -22.02 -40.62 68.59
N HIS A 322 -22.92 -41.58 68.36
CA HIS A 322 -23.47 -41.83 67.02
C HIS A 322 -24.27 -40.64 66.49
N GLN A 323 -25.09 -40.01 67.33
CA GLN A 323 -25.85 -38.81 66.96
C GLN A 323 -24.94 -37.64 66.58
N GLU A 324 -23.89 -37.37 67.36
CA GLU A 324 -22.90 -36.32 67.05
C GLU A 324 -22.16 -36.60 65.74
N ASN A 325 -21.76 -37.85 65.51
CA ASN A 325 -21.13 -38.26 64.25
C ASN A 325 -22.04 -38.06 63.04
N LEU A 326 -23.34 -38.36 63.16
CA LEU A 326 -24.30 -38.17 62.08
C LEU A 326 -24.49 -36.70 61.74
N LEU A 327 -24.58 -35.81 62.75
CA LEU A 327 -24.62 -34.36 62.52
C LEU A 327 -23.37 -33.85 61.81
N ALA A 328 -22.20 -34.32 62.22
CA ALA A 328 -20.94 -33.99 61.55
C ALA A 328 -20.91 -34.47 60.08
N GLN A 329 -21.44 -35.67 59.81
CA GLN A 329 -21.58 -36.20 58.45
C GLN A 329 -22.53 -35.37 57.59
N GLN A 330 -23.70 -34.97 58.12
CA GLN A 330 -24.64 -34.12 57.39
C GLN A 330 -24.03 -32.76 57.02
N ASN A 331 -23.30 -32.14 57.96
CA ASN A 331 -22.60 -30.89 57.68
C ASN A 331 -21.54 -31.07 56.60
N LYS A 332 -20.81 -32.20 56.62
CA LYS A 332 -19.83 -32.54 55.60
C LYS A 332 -20.48 -32.81 54.23
N ILE A 333 -21.65 -33.44 54.19
CA ILE A 333 -22.42 -33.63 52.96
C ILE A 333 -22.84 -32.27 52.38
N LYS A 334 -23.34 -31.35 53.21
CA LYS A 334 -23.69 -29.98 52.76
C LYS A 334 -22.48 -29.26 52.16
N GLU A 335 -21.32 -29.32 52.82
CA GLU A 335 -20.07 -28.74 52.30
C GLU A 335 -19.65 -29.39 50.96
N GLN A 336 -19.82 -30.71 50.83
CA GLN A 336 -19.57 -31.43 49.58
C GLN A 336 -20.54 -31.04 48.48
N GLU A 337 -21.83 -30.86 48.77
CA GLU A 337 -22.84 -30.41 47.82
C GLU A 337 -22.52 -29.00 47.29
N GLU A 338 -22.16 -28.07 48.18
CA GLU A 338 -21.72 -26.71 47.81
C GLU A 338 -20.46 -26.76 46.93
N THR A 339 -19.48 -27.56 47.32
CA THR A 339 -18.24 -27.75 46.56
C THR A 339 -18.53 -28.35 45.19
N TYR A 340 -19.38 -29.38 45.11
CA TYR A 340 -19.77 -30.02 43.87
C TYR A 340 -20.53 -29.06 42.95
N ALA A 341 -21.45 -28.25 43.50
CA ALA A 341 -22.17 -27.23 42.74
C ALA A 341 -21.21 -26.18 42.15
N SER A 342 -20.22 -25.75 42.93
CA SER A 342 -19.17 -24.83 42.48
C SER A 342 -18.31 -25.45 41.37
N GLN A 343 -17.82 -26.68 41.56
CA GLN A 343 -17.03 -27.42 40.56
C GLN A 343 -17.81 -27.66 39.26
N SER A 344 -19.08 -28.08 39.37
CA SER A 344 -19.97 -28.29 38.24
C SER A 344 -20.18 -26.99 37.44
N SER A 345 -20.38 -25.87 38.15
CA SER A 345 -20.51 -24.55 37.52
C SER A 345 -19.23 -24.12 36.81
N MET A 346 -18.07 -24.31 37.46
CA MET A 346 -16.75 -24.03 36.85
C MET A 346 -16.50 -24.89 35.61
N LEU A 347 -16.85 -26.19 35.64
CA LEU A 347 -16.72 -27.10 34.51
C LEU A 347 -17.60 -26.66 33.33
N LYS A 348 -18.84 -26.23 33.57
CA LYS A 348 -19.72 -25.69 32.52
C LYS A 348 -19.12 -24.44 31.87
N VAL A 349 -18.56 -23.53 32.65
CA VAL A 349 -17.87 -22.33 32.14
C VAL A 349 -16.64 -22.71 31.31
N LEU A 350 -15.81 -23.64 31.78
CA LEU A 350 -14.64 -24.14 31.04
C LEU A 350 -15.05 -24.80 29.71
N LEU A 351 -16.10 -25.62 29.71
CA LEU A 351 -16.62 -26.27 28.51
C LEU A 351 -17.12 -25.23 27.49
N ALA A 352 -17.84 -24.20 27.94
CA ALA A 352 -18.30 -23.11 27.08
C ALA A 352 -17.13 -22.33 26.46
N LEU A 353 -16.09 -22.01 27.24
CA LEU A 353 -14.87 -21.37 26.75
C LEU A 353 -14.09 -22.25 25.77
N PHE A 354 -14.04 -23.56 25.99
CA PHE A 354 -13.41 -24.52 25.08
C PHE A 354 -14.16 -24.61 23.75
N ILE A 355 -15.49 -24.70 23.76
CA ILE A 355 -16.29 -24.69 22.54
C ILE A 355 -16.08 -23.38 21.77
N LEU A 356 -16.04 -22.24 22.47
CA LEU A 356 -15.78 -20.94 21.88
C LEU A 356 -14.38 -20.88 21.23
N SER A 357 -13.34 -21.40 21.88
CA SER A 357 -11.98 -21.40 21.34
C SER A 357 -11.86 -22.29 20.10
N VAL A 358 -12.52 -23.45 20.07
CA VAL A 358 -12.60 -24.33 18.89
C VAL A 358 -13.31 -23.62 17.73
N LEU A 359 -14.44 -22.96 17.98
CA LEU A 359 -15.16 -22.19 16.95
C LEU A 359 -14.31 -21.04 16.38
N LEU A 360 -13.59 -20.32 17.23
CA LEU A 360 -12.65 -19.28 16.80
C LEU A 360 -11.47 -19.85 15.99
N GLY A 361 -10.96 -21.03 16.38
CA GLY A 361 -9.93 -21.76 15.64
C GLY A 361 -10.40 -22.15 14.23
N ILE A 362 -11.58 -22.75 14.12
CA ILE A 362 -12.21 -23.09 12.82
C ILE A 362 -12.41 -21.83 11.97
N PHE A 363 -12.92 -20.75 12.57
CA PHE A 363 -13.10 -19.47 11.89
C PHE A 363 -11.78 -18.88 11.38
N SER A 364 -10.71 -18.96 12.18
CA SER A 364 -9.37 -18.50 11.81
C SER A 364 -8.82 -19.28 10.61
N ILE A 365 -8.93 -20.61 10.62
CA ILE A 365 -8.53 -21.48 9.49
C ILE A 365 -9.33 -21.14 8.24
N TYR A 366 -10.66 -21.03 8.34
CA TYR A 366 -11.53 -20.65 7.24
C TYR A 366 -11.20 -19.27 6.66
N SER A 367 -10.93 -18.29 7.53
CA SER A 367 -10.51 -16.94 7.12
C SER A 367 -9.16 -16.97 6.42
N GLY A 368 -8.18 -17.70 6.96
CA GLY A 368 -6.86 -17.90 6.38
C GLY A 368 -6.93 -18.51 4.97
N PHE A 369 -7.77 -19.53 4.78
CA PHE A 369 -7.98 -20.14 3.47
C PHE A 369 -8.58 -19.14 2.45
N ASN A 370 -9.58 -18.36 2.87
CA ASN A 370 -10.19 -17.33 2.03
C ASN A 370 -9.22 -16.19 1.68
N ILE A 371 -8.39 -15.76 2.63
CA ILE A 371 -7.35 -14.76 2.40
C ILE A 371 -6.31 -15.30 1.42
N SER A 372 -5.87 -16.55 1.58
CA SER A 372 -4.91 -17.19 0.68
C SER A 372 -5.46 -17.28 -0.75
N LYS A 373 -6.73 -17.68 -0.92
CA LYS A 373 -7.40 -17.72 -2.23
C LYS A 373 -7.46 -16.35 -2.90
N LYS A 374 -7.80 -15.30 -2.13
CA LYS A 374 -7.80 -13.92 -2.63
C LYS A 374 -6.40 -13.41 -2.96
N LYS A 375 -5.40 -13.75 -2.14
CA LYS A 375 -3.99 -13.41 -2.38
C LYS A 375 -3.50 -14.02 -3.69
N HIS A 376 -3.77 -15.30 -3.91
CA HIS A 376 -3.39 -15.98 -5.15
C HIS A 376 -4.09 -15.37 -6.38
N ALA A 377 -5.39 -15.06 -6.28
CA ALA A 377 -6.11 -14.35 -7.34
C ALA A 377 -5.52 -12.96 -7.62
N LEU A 378 -5.09 -12.24 -6.58
CA LEU A 378 -4.46 -10.92 -6.71
C LEU A 378 -3.06 -11.03 -7.34
N GLU A 379 -2.27 -12.05 -7.00
CA GLU A 379 -0.98 -12.32 -7.64
C GLU A 379 -1.14 -12.61 -9.13
N LEU A 380 -2.12 -13.43 -9.51
CA LEU A 380 -2.45 -13.68 -10.92
C LEU A 380 -2.88 -12.38 -11.63
N TYR A 381 -3.67 -11.54 -10.98
CA TYR A 381 -4.10 -10.26 -11.54
C TYR A 381 -2.95 -9.27 -11.69
N ASN A 382 -2.08 -9.15 -10.68
CA ASN A 382 -0.89 -8.31 -10.74
C ASN A 382 0.08 -8.77 -11.84
N THR A 383 0.28 -10.08 -11.98
CA THR A 383 1.11 -10.64 -13.06
C THR A 383 0.52 -10.29 -14.43
N LYS A 384 -0.82 -10.38 -14.57
CA LYS A 384 -1.51 -9.96 -15.79
C LYS A 384 -1.35 -8.46 -16.06
N ILE A 385 -1.49 -7.61 -15.05
CA ILE A 385 -1.28 -6.15 -15.18
C ILE A 385 0.15 -5.83 -15.58
N ILE A 386 1.15 -6.47 -14.96
CA ILE A 386 2.55 -6.25 -15.30
C ILE A 386 2.79 -6.63 -16.77
N LYS A 387 2.25 -7.77 -17.20
CA LYS A 387 2.33 -8.19 -18.60
C LYS A 387 1.69 -7.17 -19.55
N GLN A 388 0.48 -6.70 -19.23
CA GLN A 388 -0.21 -5.68 -20.02
C GLN A 388 0.53 -4.34 -20.04
N SER A 389 1.11 -3.94 -18.91
CA SER A 389 1.89 -2.70 -18.82
C SER A 389 3.18 -2.78 -19.64
N LEU A 390 3.82 -3.95 -19.70
CA LEU A 390 4.97 -4.19 -20.56
C LEU A 390 4.56 -4.17 -22.04
N GLU A 391 3.46 -4.83 -22.41
CA GLU A 391 2.90 -4.80 -23.77
C GLU A 391 2.57 -3.35 -24.18
N ILE A 392 1.90 -2.57 -23.33
CA ILE A 392 1.60 -1.15 -23.60
C ILE A 392 2.88 -0.34 -23.78
N LYS A 393 3.92 -0.60 -22.96
CA LYS A 393 5.19 0.11 -23.06
C LYS A 393 5.92 -0.21 -24.37
N GLU A 394 5.86 -1.46 -24.84
CA GLU A 394 6.41 -1.82 -26.16
C GLU A 394 5.64 -1.15 -27.29
N ILE A 395 4.31 -1.18 -27.26
CA ILE A 395 3.47 -0.51 -28.27
C ILE A 395 3.73 1.00 -28.28
N ALA A 396 3.86 1.64 -27.12
CA ALA A 396 4.16 3.06 -27.02
C ALA A 396 5.53 3.40 -27.63
N LYS A 397 6.55 2.57 -27.38
CA LYS A 397 7.88 2.73 -27.97
C LYS A 397 7.86 2.56 -29.49
N GLU A 398 7.11 1.58 -30.00
CA GLU A 398 6.93 1.38 -31.43
C GLU A 398 6.21 2.56 -32.08
N ALA A 399 5.17 3.09 -31.43
CA ALA A 399 4.45 4.26 -31.88
C ALA A 399 5.33 5.52 -31.91
N GLU A 400 6.21 5.69 -30.91
CA GLU A 400 7.17 6.79 -30.85
C GLU A 400 8.16 6.73 -32.02
N LEU A 401 8.79 5.57 -32.25
CA LEU A 401 9.69 5.36 -33.39
C LEU A 401 8.98 5.58 -34.74
N SER A 402 7.73 5.12 -34.86
CA SER A 402 6.91 5.34 -36.06
C SER A 402 6.59 6.82 -36.28
N ASN A 403 6.32 7.56 -35.21
CA ASN A 403 6.01 8.99 -35.27
C ASN A 403 7.26 9.81 -35.63
N GLU A 404 8.41 9.45 -35.08
CA GLU A 404 9.71 10.06 -35.42
C GLU A 404 10.06 9.86 -36.90
N ALA A 405 9.93 8.64 -37.42
CA ALA A 405 10.15 8.34 -38.84
C ALA A 405 9.22 9.16 -39.74
N LYS A 406 7.93 9.31 -39.36
CA LYS A 406 6.98 10.18 -40.07
C LYS A 406 7.37 11.66 -40.03
N ALA A 407 7.85 12.16 -38.89
CA ALA A 407 8.29 13.55 -38.76
C ALA A 407 9.52 13.84 -39.65
N ASN A 408 10.51 12.95 -39.65
CA ASN A 408 11.70 13.04 -40.49
C ASN A 408 11.34 13.01 -41.99
N PHE A 409 10.38 12.17 -42.36
CA PHE A 409 9.85 12.12 -43.72
C PHE A 409 9.25 13.45 -44.19
N PHE A 410 8.34 14.04 -43.42
CA PHE A 410 7.69 15.31 -43.81
C PHE A 410 8.71 16.46 -43.92
N THR A 411 9.74 16.44 -43.07
CA THR A 411 10.85 17.39 -43.13
C THR A 411 11.64 17.23 -44.43
N GLY A 412 12.04 16.01 -44.79
CA GLY A 412 12.75 15.70 -46.04
C GLY A 412 11.93 16.01 -47.31
N LEU A 413 10.64 15.68 -47.31
CA LEU A 413 9.72 15.95 -48.41
C LEU A 413 9.57 17.46 -48.67
N SER A 414 9.44 18.24 -47.59
CA SER A 414 9.34 19.71 -47.68
C SER A 414 10.56 20.31 -48.35
N HIS A 415 11.75 19.76 -48.10
CA HIS A 415 13.00 20.16 -48.75
C HIS A 415 13.01 19.83 -50.25
N GLU A 416 12.66 18.59 -50.61
CA GLU A 416 12.62 18.15 -52.01
C GLU A 416 11.62 18.94 -52.87
N PHE A 417 10.59 19.54 -52.26
CA PHE A 417 9.66 20.47 -52.93
C PHE A 417 10.20 21.91 -53.03
N LYS A 418 10.81 22.46 -51.97
CA LYS A 418 11.22 23.87 -51.93
C LYS A 418 12.34 24.20 -52.93
N THR A 419 13.26 23.27 -53.19
CA THR A 419 14.37 23.46 -54.15
C THR A 419 13.90 23.67 -55.60
N PRO A 420 13.12 22.77 -56.23
CA PRO A 420 12.64 22.98 -57.60
C PRO A 420 11.74 24.22 -57.72
N ILE A 421 10.94 24.54 -56.70
CA ILE A 421 10.13 25.76 -56.66
C ILE A 421 11.02 27.02 -56.67
N THR A 422 12.12 27.03 -55.91
CA THR A 422 13.07 28.15 -55.88
C THR A 422 13.72 28.38 -57.24
N LEU A 423 14.11 27.30 -57.94
CA LEU A 423 14.71 27.37 -59.27
C LEU A 423 13.70 27.84 -60.34
N ILE A 424 12.45 27.36 -60.28
CA ILE A 424 11.37 27.82 -61.17
C ILE A 424 11.11 29.31 -60.97
N LEU A 425 10.95 29.76 -59.72
CA LEU A 425 10.68 31.16 -59.42
C LEU A 425 11.83 32.07 -59.89
N SER A 426 13.07 31.65 -59.63
CA SER A 426 14.27 32.40 -60.03
C SER A 426 14.42 32.52 -61.56
N ALA A 427 14.03 31.48 -62.30
CA ALA A 427 14.04 31.48 -63.76
C ALA A 427 12.94 32.40 -64.32
N ILE A 428 11.75 32.40 -63.72
CA ILE A 428 10.66 33.33 -64.07
C ILE A 428 11.10 34.78 -63.82
N GLU A 429 11.68 35.07 -62.64
CA GLU A 429 12.21 36.40 -62.32
C GLU A 429 13.27 36.87 -63.34
N SER A 430 14.19 35.97 -63.70
CA SER A 430 15.26 36.21 -64.69
C SER A 430 14.71 36.61 -66.07
N ILE A 431 13.64 35.93 -66.52
CA ILE A 431 12.94 36.24 -67.77
C ILE A 431 12.27 37.62 -67.68
N THR A 432 11.72 38.00 -66.52
CA THR A 432 10.99 39.27 -66.34
C THR A 432 11.88 40.51 -66.17
N GLU A 433 13.10 40.39 -65.65
CA GLU A 433 13.96 41.55 -65.32
C GLU A 433 14.84 42.07 -66.49
N LYS A 434 15.04 41.31 -67.57
CA LYS A 434 15.90 41.72 -68.70
C LYS A 434 15.10 42.13 -69.95
N THR A 435 15.07 43.42 -70.28
CA THR A 435 14.38 43.99 -71.47
C THR A 435 15.12 43.83 -72.80
N ASN A 436 16.33 43.26 -72.82
CA ASN A 436 17.05 42.87 -74.04
C ASN A 436 17.70 41.49 -73.81
N THR A 437 17.14 40.43 -74.39
CA THR A 437 17.63 39.05 -74.20
C THR A 437 18.12 38.43 -75.51
N ASN A 438 19.35 37.94 -75.50
CA ASN A 438 19.85 36.96 -76.49
C ASN A 438 19.03 35.65 -76.35
N SER A 439 18.68 35.04 -77.49
CA SER A 439 17.84 33.82 -77.60
C SER A 439 18.33 32.62 -76.77
N ASN A 440 19.63 32.50 -76.52
CA ASN A 440 20.22 31.39 -75.77
C ASN A 440 19.94 31.44 -74.25
N ASN A 441 19.74 32.62 -73.66
CA ASN A 441 19.42 32.73 -72.23
C ASN A 441 17.95 32.33 -71.96
N LEU A 442 17.02 32.70 -72.84
CA LEU A 442 15.61 32.33 -72.70
C LEU A 442 15.40 30.81 -72.74
N LYS A 443 16.08 30.12 -73.68
CA LYS A 443 16.00 28.66 -73.80
C LYS A 443 16.48 27.94 -72.53
N THR A 444 17.54 28.47 -71.91
CA THR A 444 18.11 27.92 -70.67
C THR A 444 17.12 28.06 -69.51
N GLU A 445 16.48 29.23 -69.35
CA GLU A 445 15.50 29.49 -68.28
C GLU A 445 14.22 28.66 -68.45
N ILE A 446 13.69 28.56 -69.67
CA ILE A 446 12.52 27.70 -69.97
C ILE A 446 12.82 26.22 -69.68
N THR A 447 14.03 25.77 -70.01
CA THR A 447 14.47 24.39 -69.72
C THR A 447 14.55 24.14 -68.21
N LEU A 448 15.04 25.11 -67.43
CA LEU A 448 15.08 25.03 -65.97
C LEU A 448 13.66 24.93 -65.36
N ILE A 449 12.71 25.74 -65.85
CA ILE A 449 11.31 25.69 -65.40
C ILE A 449 10.68 24.32 -65.70
N SER A 450 10.85 23.84 -66.94
CA SER A 450 10.28 22.57 -67.39
C SER A 450 10.82 21.37 -66.61
N ASN A 451 12.14 21.28 -66.43
CA ASN A 451 12.78 20.17 -65.71
C ASN A 451 12.36 20.13 -64.23
N ASN A 452 12.34 21.29 -63.56
CA ASN A 452 11.96 21.37 -62.16
C ASN A 452 10.46 21.14 -61.94
N SER A 453 9.60 21.52 -62.89
CA SER A 453 8.17 21.22 -62.84
C SER A 453 7.89 19.73 -62.98
N LYS A 454 8.58 19.05 -63.91
CA LYS A 454 8.51 17.58 -64.05
C LYS A 454 9.01 16.86 -62.81
N ARG A 455 10.06 17.36 -62.17
CA ARG A 455 10.59 16.83 -60.89
C ARG A 455 9.54 16.94 -59.78
N LEU A 456 8.86 18.08 -59.66
CA LEU A 456 7.81 18.28 -58.66
C LEU A 456 6.62 17.33 -58.87
N LEU A 457 6.16 17.20 -60.12
CA LEU A 457 5.06 16.28 -60.48
C LEU A 457 5.40 14.83 -60.13
N ARG A 458 6.65 14.40 -60.37
CA ARG A 458 7.11 13.06 -60.00
C ARG A 458 7.08 12.83 -58.49
N LEU A 459 7.53 13.81 -57.69
CA LEU A 459 7.50 13.71 -56.23
C LEU A 459 6.06 13.62 -55.69
N ILE A 460 5.13 14.37 -56.26
CA ILE A 460 3.69 14.28 -55.93
C ILE A 460 3.14 12.89 -56.25
N ASN A 461 3.45 12.35 -57.42
CA ASN A 461 3.00 11.02 -57.81
C ASN A 461 3.58 9.92 -56.90
N GLN A 462 4.84 10.03 -56.48
CA GLN A 462 5.45 9.10 -55.51
C GLN A 462 4.76 9.16 -54.14
N LEU A 463 4.36 10.35 -53.68
CA LEU A 463 3.59 10.52 -52.44
C LEU A 463 2.20 9.87 -52.53
N LEU A 464 1.51 10.06 -53.66
CA LEU A 464 0.20 9.44 -53.92
C LEU A 464 0.30 7.91 -53.99
N ASP A 465 1.35 7.38 -54.63
CA ASP A 465 1.62 5.95 -54.67
C ASP A 465 1.88 5.38 -53.27
N TYR A 466 2.68 6.08 -52.44
CA TYR A 466 2.91 5.70 -51.04
C TYR A 466 1.61 5.61 -50.24
N ARG A 467 0.73 6.62 -50.35
CA ARG A 467 -0.58 6.61 -49.68
C ARG A 467 -1.45 5.45 -50.15
N LYS A 468 -1.48 5.16 -51.45
CA LYS A 468 -2.23 4.03 -52.00
C LYS A 468 -1.70 2.68 -51.52
N THR A 469 -0.38 2.55 -51.34
CA THR A 469 0.23 1.33 -50.78
C THR A 469 -0.05 1.16 -49.28
N GLU A 470 0.04 2.24 -48.48
CA GLU A 470 -0.24 2.22 -47.02
C GLU A 470 -1.70 1.82 -46.72
N GLU A 471 -2.65 2.33 -47.52
CA GLU A 471 -4.07 2.00 -47.41
C GLU A 471 -4.45 0.65 -48.04
N LYS A 472 -3.47 -0.10 -48.60
CA LYS A 472 -3.68 -1.34 -49.38
C LYS A 472 -4.69 -1.19 -50.52
N LYS A 473 -4.79 0.01 -51.10
CA LYS A 473 -5.71 0.33 -52.22
C LYS A 473 -5.08 0.14 -53.60
N LEU A 474 -3.77 -0.13 -53.67
CA LEU A 474 -3.11 -0.46 -54.93
C LEU A 474 -3.50 -1.89 -55.36
N THR A 475 -4.04 -2.04 -56.56
CA THR A 475 -4.39 -3.34 -57.15
C THR A 475 -3.40 -3.67 -58.25
N LEU A 476 -2.88 -4.91 -58.26
CA LEU A 476 -1.95 -5.37 -59.28
C LEU A 476 -2.68 -5.60 -60.60
N LYS A 477 -2.16 -5.05 -61.71
CA LYS A 477 -2.65 -5.31 -63.07
C LYS A 477 -1.56 -6.02 -63.89
N ALA A 478 -1.36 -7.30 -63.63
CA ALA A 478 -0.32 -8.09 -64.28
C ALA A 478 -0.71 -8.51 -65.70
N SER A 479 0.19 -8.28 -66.66
CA SER A 479 0.04 -8.66 -68.06
C SER A 479 1.25 -9.45 -68.53
N LYS A 480 1.06 -10.38 -69.48
CA LYS A 480 2.15 -11.18 -70.03
C LYS A 480 3.10 -10.27 -70.84
N THR A 481 4.33 -10.13 -70.36
CA THR A 481 5.34 -9.19 -70.90
C THR A 481 6.69 -9.88 -71.04
N ASN A 482 7.36 -9.69 -72.19
CA ASN A 482 8.75 -10.11 -72.36
C ASN A 482 9.66 -9.21 -71.51
N ILE A 483 10.30 -9.80 -70.49
CA ILE A 483 11.08 -9.04 -69.52
C ILE A 483 12.33 -8.43 -70.15
N PHE A 484 13.02 -9.14 -71.05
CA PHE A 484 14.24 -8.64 -71.67
C PHE A 484 13.98 -7.42 -72.55
N GLN A 485 12.93 -7.45 -73.37
CA GLN A 485 12.52 -6.31 -74.20
C GLN A 485 12.10 -5.12 -73.34
N PHE A 486 11.36 -5.37 -72.25
CA PHE A 486 10.96 -4.35 -71.29
C PHE A 486 12.17 -3.70 -70.62
N SER A 487 13.10 -4.50 -70.07
CA SER A 487 14.33 -4.02 -69.44
C SER A 487 15.19 -3.24 -70.43
N THR A 488 15.33 -3.70 -71.67
CA THR A 488 16.10 -3.02 -72.72
C THR A 488 15.55 -1.63 -73.02
N LYS A 489 14.22 -1.48 -73.08
CA LYS A 489 13.57 -0.19 -73.33
C LYS A 489 13.95 0.83 -72.25
N ILE A 490 13.82 0.47 -70.97
CA ILE A 490 14.12 1.38 -69.85
C ILE A 490 15.63 1.61 -69.75
N PHE A 491 16.44 0.56 -69.94
CA PHE A 491 17.90 0.66 -69.93
C PHE A 491 18.41 1.67 -70.95
N ASN A 492 17.83 1.71 -72.16
CA ASN A 492 18.20 2.67 -73.20
C ASN A 492 17.92 4.14 -72.81
N ASP A 493 16.88 4.40 -72.01
CA ASP A 493 16.56 5.76 -71.53
C ASP A 493 17.71 6.33 -70.64
N PHE A 494 18.51 5.47 -70.01
CA PHE A 494 19.64 5.85 -69.13
C PHE A 494 21.02 5.79 -69.81
N LYS A 495 21.12 5.16 -70.98
CA LYS A 495 22.39 4.91 -71.69
C LYS A 495 23.11 6.21 -72.09
N ILE A 496 22.36 7.23 -72.49
CA ILE A 496 22.91 8.54 -72.88
C ILE A 496 23.57 9.22 -71.66
N GLU A 497 22.94 9.14 -70.50
CA GLU A 497 23.43 9.78 -69.29
C GLU A 497 24.66 9.07 -68.71
N ALA A 498 24.67 7.73 -68.73
CA ALA A 498 25.84 6.94 -68.37
C ALA A 498 27.06 7.28 -69.25
N LYS A 499 26.84 7.43 -70.57
CA LYS A 499 27.90 7.77 -71.54
C LYS A 499 28.53 9.14 -71.27
N LYS A 500 27.76 10.14 -70.86
CA LYS A 500 28.29 11.48 -70.52
C LYS A 500 29.28 11.43 -69.36
N ARG A 501 29.09 10.48 -68.43
CA ARG A 501 29.90 10.30 -67.22
C ARG A 501 30.98 9.22 -67.36
N GLY A 502 31.15 8.67 -68.56
CA GLY A 502 32.10 7.59 -68.83
C GLY A 502 31.78 6.26 -68.14
N ILE A 503 30.55 6.07 -67.63
CA ILE A 503 30.17 4.86 -66.88
C ILE A 503 29.94 3.70 -67.86
N ALA A 504 30.62 2.58 -67.63
CA ALA A 504 30.38 1.33 -68.37
C ALA A 504 28.97 0.82 -68.04
N PHE A 505 28.13 0.66 -69.07
CA PHE A 505 26.69 0.46 -68.91
C PHE A 505 26.20 -0.70 -69.78
N ASP A 506 26.13 -1.90 -69.21
CA ASP A 506 25.80 -3.15 -69.93
C ASP A 506 24.52 -3.84 -69.43
N LEU A 507 23.76 -4.40 -70.37
CA LEU A 507 22.61 -5.30 -70.11
C LEU A 507 22.95 -6.72 -70.61
N LYS A 508 22.93 -7.69 -69.70
CA LYS A 508 23.25 -9.10 -69.98
C LYS A 508 22.02 -9.98 -69.73
N THR A 509 21.79 -10.97 -70.58
CA THR A 509 20.75 -11.99 -70.37
C THR A 509 21.22 -13.35 -70.84
N ASN A 510 20.74 -14.42 -70.20
CA ASN A 510 20.90 -15.80 -70.67
C ASN A 510 19.67 -16.33 -71.44
N ASN A 511 18.57 -15.56 -71.49
CA ASN A 511 17.35 -15.88 -72.23
C ASN A 511 16.65 -14.59 -72.72
N THR A 512 16.56 -14.40 -74.04
CA THR A 512 15.90 -13.23 -74.66
C THR A 512 14.39 -13.40 -74.81
N ASP A 513 13.90 -14.64 -74.85
CA ASP A 513 12.49 -14.99 -75.10
C ASP A 513 11.79 -15.41 -73.81
N LEU A 514 11.80 -14.51 -72.81
CA LEU A 514 11.32 -14.78 -71.47
C LEU A 514 10.10 -13.92 -71.13
N ASP A 515 8.93 -14.53 -71.15
CA ASP A 515 7.66 -13.89 -70.79
C ASP A 515 7.34 -14.09 -69.30
N LEU A 516 7.00 -12.98 -68.62
CA LEU A 516 6.55 -12.97 -67.22
C LEU A 516 5.22 -12.22 -67.10
N TYR A 517 4.44 -12.53 -66.06
CA TYR A 517 3.25 -11.75 -65.71
C TYR A 517 3.66 -10.59 -64.80
N ILE A 518 3.74 -9.38 -65.37
CA ILE A 518 4.10 -8.17 -64.63
C ILE A 518 3.15 -7.01 -64.93
N ASP A 519 2.93 -6.17 -63.94
CA ASP A 519 2.37 -4.84 -64.13
C ASP A 519 3.48 -3.93 -64.65
N ARG A 520 3.37 -3.55 -65.93
CA ARG A 520 4.40 -2.77 -66.63
C ARG A 520 4.60 -1.40 -65.99
N ASN A 521 3.56 -0.78 -65.46
CA ASN A 521 3.65 0.56 -64.87
C ASN A 521 4.36 0.53 -63.52
N LEU A 522 4.05 -0.48 -62.69
CA LEU A 522 4.74 -0.64 -61.40
C LEU A 522 6.19 -1.08 -61.61
N MET A 523 6.43 -1.99 -62.54
CA MET A 523 7.78 -2.47 -62.84
C MET A 523 8.64 -1.38 -63.50
N ASP A 524 8.05 -0.46 -64.27
CA ASP A 524 8.77 0.69 -64.85
C ASP A 524 9.30 1.60 -63.73
N LYS A 525 8.46 1.90 -62.74
CA LYS A 525 8.85 2.65 -61.53
C LYS A 525 9.96 1.95 -60.74
N VAL A 526 9.91 0.62 -60.60
CA VAL A 526 10.95 -0.19 -59.96
C VAL A 526 12.28 -0.04 -60.69
N TYR A 527 12.30 -0.27 -62.00
CA TYR A 527 13.50 -0.18 -62.82
C TYR A 527 14.08 1.23 -62.82
N PHE A 528 13.24 2.23 -63.00
CA PHE A 528 13.64 3.63 -62.98
C PHE A 528 14.30 3.97 -61.63
N ASN A 529 13.69 3.58 -60.52
CA ASN A 529 14.21 3.89 -59.19
C ASN A 529 15.58 3.23 -58.94
N LEU A 530 15.73 1.94 -59.26
CA LEU A 530 17.01 1.23 -59.09
C LEU A 530 18.10 1.75 -60.03
N LEU A 531 17.79 2.01 -61.30
CA LEU A 531 18.77 2.54 -62.26
C LEU A 531 19.17 3.98 -61.96
N SER A 532 18.23 4.83 -61.56
CA SER A 532 18.55 6.20 -61.16
C SER A 532 19.39 6.24 -59.88
N ASN A 533 19.17 5.34 -58.92
CA ASN A 533 20.04 5.17 -57.76
C ASN A 533 21.43 4.66 -58.16
N ALA A 534 21.51 3.62 -58.99
CA ALA A 534 22.78 3.09 -59.47
C ALA A 534 23.62 4.19 -60.15
N LEU A 535 23.02 4.99 -61.04
CA LEU A 535 23.70 6.13 -61.65
C LEU A 535 24.10 7.20 -60.62
N LYS A 536 23.22 7.55 -59.68
CA LYS A 536 23.50 8.58 -58.67
C LYS A 536 24.71 8.24 -57.80
N PHE A 537 24.87 6.97 -57.40
CA PHE A 537 25.89 6.54 -56.44
C PHE A 537 27.15 5.95 -57.08
N THR A 538 27.14 5.69 -58.39
CA THR A 538 28.34 5.27 -59.14
C THR A 538 29.20 6.49 -59.47
N PRO A 539 30.51 6.49 -59.16
CA PRO A 539 31.43 7.55 -59.58
C PRO A 539 31.64 7.56 -61.10
N ASP A 540 32.17 8.66 -61.62
CA ASP A 540 32.50 8.77 -63.04
C ASP A 540 33.55 7.72 -63.45
N ASN A 541 33.41 7.13 -64.64
CA ASN A 541 34.17 5.95 -65.09
C ASN A 541 33.93 4.65 -64.30
N GLY A 542 32.87 4.58 -63.49
CA GLY A 542 32.44 3.33 -62.84
C GLY A 542 31.72 2.36 -63.78
N GLU A 543 31.09 1.32 -63.23
CA GLU A 543 30.37 0.29 -63.98
C GLU A 543 28.97 0.04 -63.38
N ILE A 544 27.97 -0.09 -64.26
CA ILE A 544 26.62 -0.54 -63.94
C ILE A 544 26.25 -1.68 -64.89
N ILE A 545 25.89 -2.83 -64.32
CA ILE A 545 25.49 -4.03 -65.06
C ILE A 545 24.08 -4.43 -64.63
N VAL A 546 23.17 -4.55 -65.59
CA VAL A 546 21.88 -5.20 -65.38
C VAL A 546 21.97 -6.62 -65.95
N SER A 547 21.70 -7.64 -65.13
CA SER A 547 21.72 -9.04 -65.57
C SER A 547 20.36 -9.69 -65.34
N ILE A 548 19.85 -10.38 -66.37
CA ILE A 548 18.65 -11.19 -66.31
C ILE A 548 19.06 -12.66 -66.40
N GLU A 549 18.78 -13.43 -65.35
CA GLU A 549 19.14 -14.85 -65.28
C GLU A 549 17.90 -15.72 -65.12
N ASP A 550 17.66 -16.52 -66.14
CA ASP A 550 16.66 -17.58 -66.17
C ASP A 550 17.27 -18.92 -65.76
N TYR A 551 16.85 -19.46 -64.61
CA TYR A 551 17.27 -20.78 -64.13
C TYR A 551 16.28 -21.86 -64.58
N LYS A 552 16.66 -22.71 -65.55
CA LYS A 552 15.79 -23.76 -66.12
C LYS A 552 15.14 -24.69 -65.08
N ASN A 553 15.83 -24.95 -63.96
CA ASN A 553 15.36 -25.86 -62.90
C ASN A 553 14.59 -25.15 -61.76
N LYS A 554 14.33 -23.85 -61.87
CA LYS A 554 13.62 -23.07 -60.84
C LYS A 554 12.45 -22.31 -61.45
N ASN A 555 11.39 -22.10 -60.67
CA ASN A 555 10.19 -21.38 -61.10
C ASN A 555 10.32 -19.84 -61.03
N PHE A 556 11.53 -19.32 -60.88
CA PHE A 556 11.78 -17.89 -60.78
C PHE A 556 12.89 -17.43 -61.73
N VAL A 557 12.88 -16.14 -62.01
CA VAL A 557 13.86 -15.38 -62.78
C VAL A 557 14.47 -14.33 -61.86
N THR A 558 15.76 -14.10 -61.97
CA THR A 558 16.44 -13.02 -61.23
C THR A 558 16.82 -11.88 -62.16
N VAL A 559 16.50 -10.66 -61.77
CA VAL A 559 17.00 -9.43 -62.37
C VAL A 559 17.90 -8.75 -61.36
N SER A 560 19.19 -8.66 -61.64
CA SER A 560 20.17 -8.01 -60.77
C SER A 560 20.67 -6.70 -61.36
N PHE A 561 20.67 -5.65 -60.55
CA PHE A 561 21.25 -4.34 -60.85
C PHE A 561 22.51 -4.21 -60.00
N LYS A 562 23.67 -4.32 -60.63
CA LYS A 562 24.98 -4.17 -60.00
C LYS A 562 25.55 -2.79 -60.33
N ASP A 563 26.02 -2.08 -59.32
CA ASP A 563 26.76 -0.83 -59.47
C ASP A 563 28.08 -0.87 -58.70
N SER A 564 29.10 -0.17 -59.21
CA SER A 564 30.40 0.00 -58.57
C SER A 564 30.45 1.26 -57.67
N GLY A 565 29.33 1.63 -57.05
CA GLY A 565 29.20 2.81 -56.20
C GLY A 565 29.82 2.65 -54.81
N ILE A 566 29.56 3.64 -53.95
CA ILE A 566 30.12 3.76 -52.58
C ILE A 566 29.70 2.64 -51.59
N GLY A 567 28.77 1.77 -51.99
CA GLY A 567 28.22 0.72 -51.15
C GLY A 567 27.27 1.23 -50.05
N ILE A 568 26.57 0.28 -49.44
CA ILE A 568 25.65 0.43 -48.31
C ILE A 568 26.30 -0.23 -47.08
N PRO A 569 26.42 0.46 -45.93
CA PRO A 569 26.91 -0.12 -44.68
C PRO A 569 26.14 -1.37 -44.27
N SER A 570 26.83 -2.33 -43.65
CA SER A 570 26.23 -3.58 -43.15
C SER A 570 25.01 -3.35 -42.26
N ASP A 571 25.08 -2.29 -41.44
CA ASP A 571 24.07 -1.99 -40.43
C ASP A 571 22.79 -1.38 -41.03
N ASP A 572 22.88 -0.85 -42.26
CA ASP A 572 21.77 -0.18 -42.95
C ASP A 572 21.02 -1.09 -43.93
N ILE A 573 21.62 -2.23 -44.35
CA ILE A 573 21.09 -3.13 -45.38
C ILE A 573 19.64 -3.57 -45.10
N GLU A 574 19.29 -3.83 -43.83
CA GLU A 574 17.93 -4.23 -43.46
C GLU A 574 16.96 -3.04 -43.37
N ASN A 575 17.48 -1.84 -43.14
CA ASN A 575 16.70 -0.62 -42.93
C ASN A 575 16.38 0.12 -44.23
N ILE A 576 17.19 0.01 -45.30
CA ILE A 576 16.99 0.77 -46.55
C ILE A 576 15.63 0.55 -47.26
N PHE A 577 14.93 -0.53 -46.94
CA PHE A 577 13.61 -0.85 -47.50
C PHE A 577 12.44 -0.44 -46.58
N LYS A 578 12.73 0.00 -45.36
CA LYS A 578 11.72 0.61 -44.49
C LYS A 578 11.33 1.98 -45.06
N PRO A 579 10.07 2.38 -44.89
CA PRO A 579 9.64 3.70 -45.34
C PRO A 579 10.40 4.77 -44.56
N PHE A 580 10.79 5.86 -45.24
CA PHE A 580 11.39 7.05 -44.63
C PHE A 580 12.85 6.90 -44.18
N GLU A 581 13.44 5.72 -44.36
CA GLU A 581 14.86 5.50 -44.08
C GLU A 581 15.75 6.01 -45.21
N ILE A 582 16.85 6.65 -44.83
CA ILE A 582 17.90 7.14 -45.73
C ILE A 582 19.20 6.51 -45.23
N GLY A 583 19.98 5.88 -46.12
CA GLY A 583 21.24 5.23 -45.72
C GLY A 583 22.21 6.25 -45.10
N SER A 584 22.92 5.84 -44.04
CA SER A 584 23.85 6.71 -43.28
C SER A 584 24.98 7.29 -44.15
N ASN A 585 25.35 6.60 -45.22
CA ASN A 585 26.34 7.06 -46.21
C ASN A 585 25.77 8.02 -47.27
N ASN A 586 24.47 8.31 -47.27
CA ASN A 586 23.86 9.21 -48.24
C ASN A 586 23.77 10.63 -47.68
N THR A 587 24.73 11.47 -48.04
CA THR A 587 24.76 12.90 -47.70
C THR A 587 23.70 13.74 -48.41
N LYS A 588 23.02 13.20 -49.43
CA LYS A 588 22.01 13.97 -50.18
C LYS A 588 20.61 13.77 -49.61
N ALA A 589 19.96 14.85 -49.19
CA ALA A 589 18.57 14.87 -48.73
C ALA A 589 17.66 14.15 -49.74
N SER A 590 16.94 13.13 -49.28
CA SER A 590 16.00 12.36 -50.11
C SER A 590 14.77 11.96 -49.31
N SER A 591 13.62 11.75 -49.96
CA SER A 591 12.38 11.36 -49.28
C SER A 591 12.39 9.95 -48.66
N GLY A 592 13.35 9.08 -48.98
CA GLY A 592 13.41 7.70 -48.43
C GLY A 592 12.25 6.78 -48.87
N ILE A 593 11.40 7.22 -49.81
CA ILE A 593 10.22 6.46 -50.24
C ILE A 593 10.56 5.44 -51.35
N GLY A 594 11.53 5.76 -52.21
CA GLY A 594 11.73 5.04 -53.48
C GLY A 594 11.99 3.54 -53.32
N LEU A 595 12.91 3.16 -52.43
CA LEU A 595 13.25 1.75 -52.19
C LEU A 595 12.13 1.00 -51.45
N HIS A 596 11.43 1.67 -50.53
CA HIS A 596 10.25 1.11 -49.88
C HIS A 596 9.14 0.79 -50.89
N LEU A 597 8.79 1.74 -51.77
CA LEU A 597 7.83 1.51 -52.85
C LEU A 597 8.30 0.42 -53.81
N THR A 598 9.60 0.37 -54.10
CA THR A 598 10.19 -0.70 -54.93
C THR A 598 9.93 -2.07 -54.32
N LYS A 599 10.17 -2.22 -53.01
CA LYS A 599 9.87 -3.46 -52.29
C LYS A 599 8.38 -3.77 -52.30
N GLN A 600 7.51 -2.79 -52.00
CA GLN A 600 6.06 -2.98 -52.02
C GLN A 600 5.54 -3.41 -53.39
N PHE A 601 6.02 -2.79 -54.48
CA PHE A 601 5.62 -3.16 -55.83
C PHE A 601 6.08 -4.58 -56.18
N ILE A 602 7.29 -4.99 -55.80
CA ILE A 602 7.78 -6.35 -56.03
C ILE A 602 7.00 -7.37 -55.18
N GLU A 603 6.69 -7.04 -53.92
CA GLU A 603 5.86 -7.89 -53.04
C GLU A 603 4.41 -8.03 -53.55
N LEU A 604 3.84 -6.99 -54.18
CA LEU A 604 2.54 -7.08 -54.84
C LEU A 604 2.56 -8.10 -55.98
N HIS A 605 3.67 -8.17 -56.74
CA HIS A 605 3.92 -9.23 -57.73
C HIS A 605 4.26 -10.60 -57.11
N LYS A 606 4.21 -10.71 -55.78
CA LYS A 606 4.69 -11.87 -54.99
C LYS A 606 6.16 -12.21 -55.24
N GLY A 607 6.95 -11.25 -55.71
CA GLY A 607 8.38 -11.38 -55.89
C GLY A 607 9.14 -11.13 -54.59
N GLU A 608 10.47 -11.21 -54.69
CA GLU A 608 11.39 -10.91 -53.58
C GLU A 608 12.45 -9.92 -54.08
N ILE A 609 12.80 -8.91 -53.28
CA ILE A 609 13.97 -8.06 -53.52
C ILE A 609 14.97 -8.25 -52.38
N SER A 610 16.25 -8.35 -52.74
CA SER A 610 17.36 -8.44 -51.80
C SER A 610 18.49 -7.53 -52.25
N VAL A 611 19.31 -7.06 -51.31
CA VAL A 611 20.51 -6.29 -51.60
C VAL A 611 21.73 -6.99 -51.00
N ARG A 612 22.86 -6.88 -51.67
CA ARG A 612 24.18 -7.19 -51.12
C ARG A 612 25.09 -6.01 -51.43
N SER A 613 25.83 -5.55 -50.42
CA SER A 613 26.77 -4.46 -50.62
C SER A 613 28.02 -4.70 -49.81
N ASP A 614 29.14 -4.80 -50.53
CA ASP A 614 30.48 -4.72 -49.95
C ASP A 614 31.12 -3.43 -50.50
N GLN A 615 31.99 -3.54 -51.51
CA GLN A 615 32.57 -2.44 -52.30
C GLN A 615 31.80 -2.11 -53.59
N SER A 616 30.72 -2.85 -53.86
CA SER A 616 29.80 -2.68 -54.99
C SER A 616 28.41 -3.10 -54.53
N THR A 617 27.35 -2.42 -54.97
CA THR A 617 25.98 -2.72 -54.55
C THR A 617 25.29 -3.58 -55.61
N ILE A 618 24.59 -4.63 -55.18
CA ILE A 618 23.79 -5.49 -56.06
C ILE A 618 22.39 -5.61 -55.51
N PHE A 619 21.42 -5.02 -56.21
CA PHE A 619 20.00 -5.25 -55.97
C PHE A 619 19.52 -6.41 -56.83
N THR A 620 18.96 -7.46 -56.21
CA THR A 620 18.46 -8.64 -56.92
C THR A 620 16.96 -8.78 -56.71
N ILE A 621 16.19 -8.74 -57.80
CA ILE A 621 14.75 -8.97 -57.84
C ILE A 621 14.49 -10.41 -58.31
N LYS A 622 13.66 -11.16 -57.60
CA LYS A 622 13.16 -12.48 -58.00
C LYS A 622 11.69 -12.37 -58.40
N LEU A 623 11.35 -12.82 -59.60
CA LEU A 623 9.98 -12.88 -60.12
C LEU A 623 9.62 -14.30 -60.55
N TYR A 624 8.38 -14.73 -60.31
CA TYR A 624 7.92 -16.07 -60.69
C TYR A 624 7.51 -16.15 -62.17
N LYS A 625 7.80 -17.29 -62.80
CA LYS A 625 7.56 -17.52 -64.24
C LYS A 625 6.10 -17.79 -64.59
N ASN A 626 5.40 -18.53 -63.74
CA ASN A 626 4.00 -18.88 -63.94
C ASN A 626 3.06 -17.83 -63.35
N ASN A 627 1.74 -17.91 -63.60
CA ASN A 627 0.74 -17.02 -63.03
C ASN A 627 0.00 -17.60 -61.82
N LYS A 628 0.37 -18.79 -61.32
CA LYS A 628 -0.34 -19.51 -60.24
C LYS A 628 -0.29 -18.79 -58.89
N HIS A 629 0.66 -17.88 -58.73
CA HIS A 629 0.85 -17.08 -57.52
C HIS A 629 -0.02 -15.81 -57.50
N LEU A 630 -0.69 -15.49 -58.61
CA LEU A 630 -1.56 -14.33 -58.78
C LEU A 630 -3.03 -14.73 -58.73
N LEU A 631 -3.88 -13.83 -58.24
CA LEU A 631 -5.32 -14.02 -58.24
C LEU A 631 -5.89 -13.77 -59.66
N PRO A 632 -7.00 -14.43 -60.05
CA PRO A 632 -7.58 -14.26 -61.39
C PRO A 632 -7.98 -12.81 -61.72
N ASN A 633 -8.33 -12.01 -60.71
CA ASN A 633 -8.69 -10.59 -60.86
C ASN A 633 -7.47 -9.63 -60.93
N GLU A 634 -6.25 -10.14 -60.72
CA GLU A 634 -4.99 -9.38 -60.85
C GLU A 634 -4.38 -9.54 -62.25
N ILE A 635 -4.90 -10.47 -63.08
CA ILE A 635 -4.39 -10.75 -64.42
C ILE A 635 -5.28 -10.08 -65.46
N ILE A 636 -4.68 -9.24 -66.30
CA ILE A 636 -5.36 -8.57 -67.41
C ILE A 636 -4.87 -9.10 -68.76
N ASN A 637 -5.79 -9.29 -69.71
CA ASN A 637 -5.49 -9.85 -71.04
C ASN A 637 -5.04 -8.79 -72.05
N GLU A 638 -5.41 -7.53 -71.85
CA GLU A 638 -4.96 -6.40 -72.67
C GLU A 638 -4.40 -5.29 -71.77
N PRO A 639 -3.23 -4.72 -72.11
CA PRO A 639 -2.63 -3.66 -71.33
C PRO A 639 -3.40 -2.34 -71.53
N ASP A 640 -3.80 -1.69 -70.43
CA ASP A 640 -4.14 -0.27 -70.46
C ASP A 640 -2.87 0.51 -70.88
N ILE A 641 -2.79 0.90 -72.15
CA ILE A 641 -1.81 1.87 -72.62
C ILE A 641 -2.27 3.24 -72.12
N TYR A 642 -1.88 3.62 -70.91
CA TYR A 642 -1.76 5.03 -70.57
C TYR A 642 -0.45 5.53 -71.17
N ILE A 643 -0.54 6.10 -72.38
CA ILE A 643 0.47 7.04 -72.87
C ILE A 643 0.30 8.28 -71.99
N ASP A 644 1.08 8.35 -70.91
CA ASP A 644 1.54 9.66 -70.45
C ASP A 644 2.59 10.09 -71.48
N GLU A 645 2.36 11.22 -72.14
CA GLU A 645 3.19 11.70 -73.23
C GLU A 645 4.65 11.69 -72.81
N LYS A 646 5.42 10.73 -73.36
CA LYS A 646 6.88 10.84 -73.42
C LYS A 646 7.17 12.12 -74.20
N LEU A 647 7.43 13.21 -73.47
CA LEU A 647 8.17 14.38 -73.95
C LEU A 647 9.61 13.91 -74.26
N THR A 648 9.73 13.19 -75.36
CA THR A 648 10.99 12.96 -76.06
C THR A 648 11.07 14.10 -77.07
N LEU A 649 11.64 15.22 -76.64
CA LEU A 649 12.26 16.16 -77.58
C LEU A 649 13.74 15.79 -77.61
N THR A 650 14.06 14.77 -78.41
CA THR A 650 15.34 14.77 -79.09
C THR A 650 15.23 15.82 -80.19
N ASP A 651 16.07 16.84 -80.13
CA ASP A 651 16.71 17.32 -81.34
C ASP A 651 18.09 17.88 -81.00
N GLU A 652 19.01 17.41 -81.83
CA GLU A 652 20.40 17.78 -81.97
C GLU A 652 20.54 19.29 -82.24
N ILE A 653 21.75 19.80 -81.95
CA ILE A 653 22.53 20.77 -82.72
C ILE A 653 23.54 21.37 -81.73
N GLU A 654 24.81 20.99 -81.95
CA GLU A 654 25.99 21.86 -82.10
C GLU A 654 25.89 23.26 -81.46
N GLU A 655 26.91 23.83 -80.83
CA GLU A 655 28.35 23.67 -80.94
C GLU A 655 28.96 24.65 -79.92
N ASN A 656 30.28 24.66 -79.87
CA ASN A 656 31.10 25.79 -79.45
C ASN A 656 31.14 26.12 -77.96
N ILE A 657 32.14 25.48 -77.35
CA ILE A 657 33.23 26.17 -76.65
C ILE A 657 33.37 27.60 -77.19
N TYR A 658 32.80 28.57 -76.48
CA TYR A 658 33.26 29.96 -76.54
C TYR A 658 33.97 30.27 -75.24
N GLN A 659 35.31 30.23 -75.32
CA GLN A 659 36.12 31.21 -74.63
C GLN A 659 35.60 32.60 -75.04
N VAL A 660 35.13 33.38 -74.07
CA VAL A 660 35.19 34.84 -74.16
C VAL A 660 35.96 35.34 -72.95
N THR A 661 37.21 35.64 -73.26
CA THR A 661 38.17 36.47 -72.57
C THR A 661 37.66 37.90 -72.33
N ASN A 662 38.10 38.49 -71.20
CA ASN A 662 38.56 39.90 -71.04
C ASN A 662 37.47 41.00 -71.12
N VAL A 663 37.39 42.06 -70.30
CA VAL A 663 38.26 42.74 -69.32
C VAL A 663 37.33 43.51 -68.35
N ASN A 664 37.67 43.57 -67.06
CA ASN A 664 37.76 44.82 -66.30
C ASN A 664 38.44 44.50 -64.97
N ASN A 665 39.78 44.60 -65.01
CA ASN A 665 40.60 44.80 -63.83
C ASN A 665 40.21 46.15 -63.21
N ASN A 666 39.18 46.14 -62.38
CA ASN A 666 39.18 46.99 -61.20
C ASN A 666 39.67 46.09 -60.07
N ASP A 667 40.82 46.40 -59.51
CA ASP A 667 41.46 45.71 -58.37
C ASP A 667 40.63 45.81 -57.05
N ASN A 668 39.32 46.09 -57.13
CA ASN A 668 38.40 46.32 -56.02
C ASN A 668 37.02 45.63 -56.21
N LYS A 669 36.96 44.34 -56.59
CA LYS A 669 35.72 43.55 -56.47
C LYS A 669 35.67 42.84 -55.11
N TYR A 670 34.55 42.92 -54.41
CA TYR A 670 34.35 42.20 -53.14
C TYR A 670 34.35 40.67 -53.36
N ASP A 671 34.93 39.94 -52.41
CA ASP A 671 34.97 38.48 -52.35
C ASP A 671 33.70 37.95 -51.64
N ILE A 672 32.96 37.05 -52.31
CA ILE A 672 31.77 36.37 -51.76
C ILE A 672 32.07 34.88 -51.62
N LEU A 673 31.78 34.29 -50.46
CA LEU A 673 31.80 32.84 -50.26
C LEU A 673 30.38 32.28 -50.24
N ILE A 674 30.10 31.32 -51.12
CA ILE A 674 28.82 30.59 -51.17
C ILE A 674 29.04 29.20 -50.59
N ILE A 675 28.28 28.86 -49.55
CA ILE A 675 28.26 27.57 -48.87
C ILE A 675 26.89 26.93 -49.11
N GLU A 676 26.81 26.00 -50.06
CA GLU A 676 25.56 25.36 -50.54
C GLU A 676 25.91 23.98 -51.09
N ASP A 677 25.03 22.98 -50.92
CA ASP A 677 25.25 21.60 -51.40
C ASP A 677 24.58 21.32 -52.75
N ASN A 678 23.61 22.15 -53.15
CA ASN A 678 22.88 21.98 -54.40
C ASN A 678 23.61 22.57 -55.61
N ASP A 679 24.16 21.72 -56.48
CA ASP A 679 24.90 22.10 -57.69
C ASP A 679 24.13 23.05 -58.65
N GLU A 680 22.82 22.90 -58.80
CA GLU A 680 22.01 23.75 -59.69
C GLU A 680 21.83 25.16 -59.10
N LEU A 681 21.59 25.25 -57.79
CA LEU A 681 21.49 26.53 -57.08
C LEU A 681 22.85 27.23 -57.00
N ILE A 682 23.94 26.49 -56.76
CA ILE A 682 25.31 27.01 -56.83
C ILE A 682 25.57 27.62 -58.20
N LYS A 683 25.23 26.90 -59.28
CA LYS A 683 25.45 27.37 -60.65
C LYS A 683 24.63 28.63 -60.95
N LEU A 684 23.39 28.70 -60.49
CA LEU A 684 22.53 29.87 -60.60
C LEU A 684 23.12 31.09 -59.86
N LEU A 685 23.44 30.94 -58.56
CA LEU A 685 23.99 32.02 -57.74
C LEU A 685 25.34 32.50 -58.28
N LYS A 686 26.22 31.56 -58.65
CA LYS A 686 27.52 31.87 -59.25
C LYS A 686 27.36 32.67 -60.54
N ASN A 687 26.51 32.21 -61.46
CA ASN A 687 26.31 32.89 -62.75
C ASN A 687 25.78 34.32 -62.56
N LYS A 688 24.83 34.53 -61.64
CA LYS A 688 24.26 35.86 -61.40
C LYS A 688 25.18 36.78 -60.59
N LEU A 689 26.03 36.26 -59.69
CA LEU A 689 26.90 37.07 -58.83
C LEU A 689 28.29 37.35 -59.42
N LEU A 690 28.81 36.49 -60.31
CA LEU A 690 30.11 36.67 -60.96
C LEU A 690 30.23 37.98 -61.77
N GLU A 691 29.11 38.53 -62.25
CA GLU A 691 29.10 39.80 -62.97
C GLU A 691 29.66 40.94 -62.09
N SER A 692 29.29 40.97 -60.80
CA SER A 692 29.62 42.06 -59.86
C SER A 692 30.68 41.72 -58.82
N TYR A 693 30.91 40.43 -58.53
CA TYR A 693 31.71 39.98 -57.39
C TYR A 693 32.70 38.87 -57.74
N LYS A 694 33.69 38.64 -56.88
CA LYS A 694 34.58 37.46 -56.97
C LYS A 694 33.99 36.34 -56.11
N VAL A 695 33.60 35.23 -56.74
CA VAL A 695 32.81 34.18 -56.09
C VAL A 695 33.66 32.96 -55.75
N HIS A 696 33.65 32.55 -54.48
CA HIS A 696 34.24 31.32 -53.94
C HIS A 696 33.13 30.34 -53.55
N LEU A 697 33.42 29.04 -53.64
CA LEU A 697 32.43 27.98 -53.44
C LEU A 697 32.88 26.99 -52.36
N SER A 698 31.94 26.54 -51.54
CA SER A 698 32.09 25.46 -50.57
C SER A 698 30.81 24.61 -50.54
N ASN A 699 30.96 23.31 -50.26
CA ASN A 699 29.86 22.37 -50.08
C ASN A 699 29.47 22.18 -48.60
N GLY A 700 29.99 23.01 -47.69
CA GLY A 700 29.70 22.95 -46.25
C GLY A 700 30.78 22.29 -45.39
N VAL A 701 31.54 21.33 -45.92
CA VAL A 701 32.59 20.61 -45.17
C VAL A 701 33.76 21.53 -44.83
N ASP A 702 34.25 22.22 -45.85
CA ASP A 702 35.42 23.09 -45.81
C ASP A 702 35.05 24.58 -45.66
N GLY A 703 33.77 24.88 -45.39
CA GLY A 703 33.24 26.25 -45.39
C GLY A 703 33.90 27.15 -44.36
N VAL A 704 34.14 26.63 -43.14
CA VAL A 704 34.84 27.35 -42.07
C VAL A 704 36.30 27.58 -42.44
N GLU A 705 36.99 26.54 -42.95
CA GLU A 705 38.41 26.62 -43.33
C GLU A 705 38.62 27.63 -44.46
N LYS A 706 37.80 27.58 -45.51
CA LYS A 706 37.83 28.57 -46.61
C LYS A 706 37.54 29.99 -46.14
N ALA A 707 36.60 30.17 -45.21
CA ALA A 707 36.31 31.51 -44.67
C ALA A 707 37.52 32.07 -43.88
N LEU A 708 38.22 31.23 -43.12
CA LEU A 708 39.44 31.59 -42.39
C LEU A 708 40.63 31.89 -43.33
N ASP A 709 40.72 31.17 -44.45
CA ASP A 709 41.81 31.31 -45.41
C ASP A 709 41.65 32.49 -46.36
N ILE A 710 40.42 32.76 -46.80
CA ILE A 710 40.14 33.79 -47.81
C ILE A 710 39.78 35.12 -47.15
N ILE A 711 39.08 35.08 -46.00
CA ILE A 711 38.44 36.23 -45.34
C ILE A 711 37.56 37.00 -46.35
N PRO A 712 36.46 36.38 -46.82
CA PRO A 712 35.56 37.01 -47.78
C PRO A 712 34.86 38.24 -47.18
N ASP A 713 34.40 39.15 -48.03
CA ASP A 713 33.66 40.35 -47.61
C ASP A 713 32.21 40.05 -47.24
N ILE A 714 31.66 38.91 -47.68
CA ILE A 714 30.33 38.40 -47.30
C ILE A 714 30.22 36.89 -47.54
N ILE A 715 29.41 36.21 -46.71
CA ILE A 715 29.15 34.77 -46.83
C ILE A 715 27.65 34.55 -47.06
N ILE A 716 27.32 33.65 -47.99
CA ILE A 716 25.96 33.12 -48.20
C ILE A 716 26.00 31.66 -47.80
N CYS A 717 25.21 31.25 -46.82
CA CYS A 717 25.27 29.91 -46.23
C CYS A 717 23.90 29.26 -46.18
N ASP A 718 23.76 28.03 -46.69
CA ASP A 718 22.56 27.22 -46.46
C ASP A 718 22.52 26.67 -45.03
N VAL A 719 21.32 26.56 -44.47
CA VAL A 719 21.10 25.97 -43.13
C VAL A 719 21.22 24.45 -43.18
N ASN A 720 20.61 23.80 -44.18
CA ASN A 720 20.47 22.35 -44.23
C ASN A 720 21.61 21.72 -45.04
N LEU A 721 22.82 21.79 -44.52
CA LEU A 721 23.99 21.15 -45.12
C LEU A 721 24.18 19.70 -44.61
N PRO A 722 24.74 18.79 -45.41
CA PRO A 722 24.88 17.37 -45.08
C PRO A 722 25.66 17.06 -43.80
N ASP A 723 26.75 17.77 -43.54
CA ASP A 723 27.70 17.40 -42.49
C ASP A 723 27.65 18.31 -41.25
N LYS A 724 27.50 19.62 -41.45
CA LYS A 724 27.47 20.62 -40.39
C LYS A 724 26.30 21.56 -40.61
N ASP A 725 25.40 21.64 -39.64
CA ASP A 725 24.29 22.60 -39.62
C ASP A 725 24.84 24.03 -39.87
N GLY A 726 24.26 24.73 -40.85
CA GLY A 726 24.67 26.08 -41.21
C GLY A 726 24.57 27.07 -40.05
N PHE A 727 23.70 26.82 -39.06
CA PHE A 727 23.66 27.59 -37.81
C PHE A 727 24.95 27.43 -37.01
N VAL A 728 25.51 26.22 -36.95
CA VAL A 728 26.77 25.94 -36.26
C VAL A 728 27.94 26.57 -37.01
N ILE A 729 27.94 26.53 -38.34
CA ILE A 729 28.94 27.22 -39.16
C ILE A 729 28.90 28.73 -38.90
N CYS A 730 27.70 29.33 -38.88
CA CYS A 730 27.51 30.75 -38.57
C CYS A 730 28.03 31.10 -37.18
N GLU A 731 27.66 30.32 -36.15
CA GLU A 731 28.09 30.54 -34.77
C GLU A 731 29.62 30.44 -34.62
N VAL A 732 30.25 29.42 -35.24
CA VAL A 732 31.72 29.26 -35.23
C VAL A 732 32.40 30.45 -35.88
N LEU A 733 31.92 30.90 -37.04
CA LEU A 733 32.53 32.03 -37.76
C LEU A 733 32.32 33.37 -37.04
N LYS A 734 31.17 33.55 -36.39
CA LYS A 734 30.87 34.77 -35.61
C LYS A 734 31.62 34.84 -34.29
N ASN A 735 31.97 33.70 -33.69
CA ASN A 735 32.76 33.63 -32.47
C ASN A 735 34.28 33.65 -32.72
N ASP A 736 34.76 33.41 -33.94
CA ASP A 736 36.18 33.51 -34.28
C ASP A 736 36.57 34.96 -34.58
N LEU A 737 37.56 35.48 -33.85
CA LEU A 737 38.09 36.84 -34.02
C LEU A 737 38.48 37.15 -35.48
N ARG A 738 38.91 36.18 -36.29
CA ARG A 738 39.37 36.43 -37.66
C ARG A 738 38.21 36.69 -38.62
N THR A 739 37.04 36.13 -38.36
CA THR A 739 35.88 36.12 -39.28
C THR A 739 34.63 36.77 -38.72
N SER A 740 34.59 37.11 -37.44
CA SER A 740 33.41 37.67 -36.75
C SER A 740 32.76 38.86 -37.47
N HIS A 741 33.61 39.65 -38.10
CA HIS A 741 33.30 40.89 -38.78
C HIS A 741 32.67 40.71 -40.18
N ILE A 742 32.71 39.49 -40.72
CA ILE A 742 32.19 39.18 -42.05
C ILE A 742 30.66 39.04 -41.96
N PRO A 743 29.89 39.76 -42.79
CA PRO A 743 28.44 39.58 -42.83
C PRO A 743 28.05 38.21 -43.38
N ILE A 744 27.06 37.55 -42.76
CA ILE A 744 26.56 36.24 -43.16
C ILE A 744 25.07 36.32 -43.49
N ILE A 745 24.71 35.91 -44.71
CA ILE A 745 23.32 35.71 -45.16
C ILE A 745 23.00 34.23 -45.07
N MET A 746 22.00 33.87 -44.26
CA MET A 746 21.51 32.50 -44.15
C MET A 746 20.38 32.24 -45.15
N LEU A 747 20.49 31.16 -45.93
CA LEU A 747 19.42 30.63 -46.78
C LEU A 747 18.81 29.40 -46.09
N THR A 748 17.49 29.27 -46.10
CA THR A 748 16.83 28.16 -45.36
C THR A 748 15.49 27.75 -45.93
N ALA A 749 15.15 26.47 -45.82
CA ALA A 749 13.81 25.98 -46.10
C ALA A 749 12.86 26.11 -44.89
N LEU A 750 13.33 26.48 -43.70
CA LEU A 750 12.53 26.55 -42.48
C LEU A 750 11.82 27.92 -42.36
N ASP A 751 10.49 27.89 -42.34
CA ASP A 751 9.61 29.07 -42.34
C ASP A 751 8.97 29.37 -40.98
N ASN A 752 9.39 28.69 -39.91
CA ASN A 752 8.87 28.91 -38.57
C ASN A 752 9.63 30.01 -37.80
N ASN A 753 8.91 30.74 -36.94
CA ASN A 753 9.46 31.85 -36.15
C ASN A 753 10.61 31.41 -35.23
N GLU A 754 10.61 30.16 -34.76
CA GLU A 754 11.68 29.63 -33.90
C GLU A 754 13.01 29.48 -34.64
N SER A 755 13.00 29.01 -35.89
CA SER A 755 14.21 28.89 -36.72
C SER A 755 14.75 30.25 -37.12
N TYR A 756 13.86 31.23 -37.35
CA TYR A 756 14.24 32.62 -37.57
C TYR A 756 14.94 33.21 -36.33
N ILE A 757 14.36 33.00 -35.14
CA ILE A 757 14.98 33.40 -33.86
C ILE A 757 16.32 32.68 -33.64
N LYS A 758 16.41 31.38 -33.97
CA LYS A 758 17.64 30.59 -33.87
C LYS A 758 18.74 31.15 -34.78
N GLY A 759 18.41 31.53 -36.01
CA GLY A 759 19.34 32.15 -36.96
C GLY A 759 19.84 33.53 -36.54
N LEU A 760 18.98 34.35 -35.93
CA LEU A 760 19.42 35.62 -35.34
C LEU A 760 20.31 35.40 -34.11
N LYS A 761 20.00 34.39 -33.27
CA LYS A 761 20.82 34.03 -32.10
C LYS A 761 22.20 33.50 -32.48
N SER A 762 22.35 32.81 -33.61
CA SER A 762 23.65 32.35 -34.12
C SER A 762 24.52 33.47 -34.72
N GLY A 763 24.01 34.72 -34.73
CA GLY A 763 24.77 35.90 -35.15
C GLY A 763 24.67 36.24 -36.64
N ALA A 764 23.74 35.66 -37.40
CA ALA A 764 23.57 35.98 -38.82
C ALA A 764 23.06 37.42 -39.04
N ASP A 765 23.58 38.10 -40.05
CA ASP A 765 23.25 39.50 -40.36
C ASP A 765 21.99 39.63 -41.24
N SER A 766 21.66 38.59 -41.98
CA SER A 766 20.42 38.50 -42.75
C SER A 766 19.96 37.05 -42.88
N TYR A 767 18.64 36.88 -43.03
CA TYR A 767 18.00 35.57 -43.09
C TYR A 767 16.95 35.57 -44.22
N LEU A 768 17.09 34.65 -45.18
CA LEU A 768 16.19 34.53 -46.34
C LEU A 768 15.63 33.12 -46.46
N THR A 769 14.30 33.01 -46.55
CA THR A 769 13.60 31.74 -46.72
C THR A 769 13.52 31.34 -48.20
N LYS A 770 13.82 30.08 -48.50
CA LYS A 770 13.61 29.43 -49.79
C LYS A 770 12.11 29.08 -49.92
N PRO A 771 11.42 29.48 -51.01
CA PRO A 771 11.95 30.18 -52.18
C PRO A 771 12.18 31.68 -51.92
N PHE A 772 13.38 32.16 -52.25
CA PHE A 772 13.74 33.57 -52.14
C PHE A 772 13.78 34.24 -53.51
N SER A 773 13.54 35.55 -53.54
CA SER A 773 13.75 36.36 -54.74
C SER A 773 15.23 36.71 -54.90
N PHE A 774 15.78 36.54 -56.10
CA PHE A 774 17.18 36.91 -56.34
C PHE A 774 17.41 38.42 -56.18
N SER A 775 16.40 39.22 -56.53
CA SER A 775 16.44 40.68 -56.37
C SER A 775 16.64 41.07 -54.89
N VAL A 776 15.93 40.40 -53.98
CA VAL A 776 16.02 40.59 -52.54
C VAL A 776 17.40 40.17 -52.04
N LEU A 777 17.90 39.00 -52.44
CA LEU A 777 19.26 38.55 -52.09
C LEU A 777 20.33 39.55 -52.55
N SER A 778 20.26 40.01 -53.80
CA SER A 778 21.20 40.98 -54.37
C SER A 778 21.19 42.31 -53.60
N GLN A 779 20.00 42.80 -53.23
CA GLN A 779 19.86 44.02 -52.44
C GLN A 779 20.37 43.85 -51.00
N SER A 780 20.14 42.69 -50.37
CA SER A 780 20.70 42.37 -49.05
C SER A 780 22.22 42.38 -49.06
N ILE A 781 22.85 41.78 -50.08
CA ILE A 781 24.31 41.79 -50.26
C ILE A 781 24.82 43.23 -50.35
N LYS A 782 24.22 44.05 -51.23
CA LYS A 782 24.61 45.47 -51.39
C LYS A 782 24.45 46.26 -50.09
N SER A 783 23.35 46.05 -49.37
CA SER A 783 23.09 46.75 -48.11
C SER A 783 24.11 46.38 -47.03
N LEU A 784 24.47 45.10 -46.90
CA LEU A 784 25.43 44.64 -45.90
C LEU A 784 26.84 45.14 -46.21
N LEU A 785 27.27 45.08 -47.47
CA LEU A 785 28.56 45.64 -47.91
C LEU A 785 28.62 47.16 -47.73
N TYR A 786 27.54 47.89 -48.04
CA TYR A 786 27.45 49.33 -47.82
C TYR A 786 27.56 49.70 -46.33
N ASN A 787 26.85 48.97 -45.46
CA ASN A 787 26.95 49.17 -44.01
C ASN A 787 28.37 48.92 -43.51
N ARG A 788 29.07 47.93 -44.08
CA ARG A 788 30.46 47.61 -43.76
C ARG A 788 31.42 48.73 -44.16
N GLU A 789 31.29 49.30 -45.36
CA GLU A 789 32.10 50.46 -45.78
C GLU A 789 31.83 51.70 -44.91
N LYS A 790 30.57 51.92 -44.51
CA LYS A 790 30.22 53.03 -43.61
C LYS A 790 30.89 52.88 -42.23
N LEU A 791 30.93 51.66 -41.69
CA LEU A 791 31.65 51.35 -40.45
C LEU A 791 33.16 51.58 -40.59
N ARG A 792 33.75 51.13 -41.71
CA ARG A 792 35.16 51.37 -42.02
C ARG A 792 35.51 52.86 -42.05
N TYR A 793 34.68 53.67 -42.72
CA TYR A 793 34.85 55.12 -42.77
C TYR A 793 34.76 55.79 -41.38
N TYR A 794 33.87 55.30 -40.52
CA TYR A 794 33.75 55.79 -39.15
C TYR A 794 35.04 55.50 -38.34
N TYR A 795 35.56 54.27 -38.39
CA TYR A 795 36.78 53.92 -37.64
C TYR A 795 38.02 54.66 -38.15
N LEU A 796 38.15 54.90 -39.46
CA LEU A 796 39.25 55.67 -40.05
C LEU A 796 39.31 57.12 -39.55
N ASN A 797 38.17 57.76 -39.34
CA ASN A 797 38.10 59.17 -38.96
C ASN A 797 38.12 59.41 -37.45
N ASN A 798 37.85 58.37 -36.65
CA ASN A 798 37.70 58.46 -35.19
C ASN A 798 38.73 57.64 -34.40
N VAL A 799 39.91 57.36 -34.99
CA VAL A 799 41.00 56.54 -34.42
C VAL A 799 41.33 56.84 -32.95
N HIS A 800 41.16 58.11 -32.51
CA HIS A 800 41.47 58.58 -31.14
C HIS A 800 40.25 58.97 -30.29
N LYS A 801 39.02 58.71 -30.76
CA LYS A 801 37.76 59.06 -30.07
C LYS A 801 36.72 57.95 -30.15
N ILE A 802 37.14 56.72 -29.89
CA ILE A 802 36.20 55.59 -29.78
C ILE A 802 35.61 55.62 -28.37
N ASN A 803 34.36 56.07 -28.25
CA ASN A 803 33.65 56.12 -26.98
C ASN A 803 33.00 54.74 -26.70
N PRO A 804 33.15 54.14 -25.50
CA PRO A 804 32.62 52.79 -25.23
C PRO A 804 31.09 52.64 -25.26
N HIS A 805 30.35 53.73 -25.49
CA HIS A 805 28.89 53.78 -25.33
C HIS A 805 28.09 53.95 -26.63
N GLU A 806 28.72 53.84 -27.81
CA GLU A 806 27.98 53.78 -29.09
C GLU A 806 27.63 52.33 -29.48
N LYS A 807 26.36 52.08 -29.81
CA LYS A 807 25.72 50.74 -29.87
C LYS A 807 26.01 49.91 -31.14
N PHE A 808 27.23 49.85 -31.66
CA PHE A 808 27.53 49.02 -32.84
C PHE A 808 28.80 48.18 -32.70
N ASP A 809 28.62 46.87 -32.96
CA ASP A 809 29.60 45.78 -33.10
C ASP A 809 30.67 45.69 -31.99
N ALA A 810 30.26 45.13 -30.84
CA ALA A 810 31.10 45.03 -29.64
C ALA A 810 32.43 44.29 -29.88
N THR A 811 32.47 43.30 -30.76
CA THR A 811 33.67 42.47 -31.00
C THR A 811 34.75 43.18 -31.81
N ASP A 812 34.36 43.92 -32.86
CA ASP A 812 35.29 44.73 -33.66
C ASP A 812 35.79 45.93 -32.86
N GLN A 813 34.92 46.57 -32.07
CA GLN A 813 35.30 47.66 -31.18
C GLN A 813 36.24 47.20 -30.07
N GLU A 814 35.97 46.06 -29.42
CA GLU A 814 36.87 45.45 -28.45
C GLU A 814 38.24 45.11 -29.06
N PHE A 815 38.25 44.60 -30.30
CA PHE A 815 39.49 44.29 -31.00
C PHE A 815 40.32 45.55 -31.29
N ILE A 816 39.70 46.62 -31.78
CA ILE A 816 40.38 47.91 -32.00
C ILE A 816 40.87 48.50 -30.67
N LEU A 817 40.06 48.47 -29.61
CA LEU A 817 40.46 48.95 -28.28
C LEU A 817 41.66 48.16 -27.72
N LYS A 818 41.65 46.84 -27.91
CA LYS A 818 42.77 45.97 -27.50
C LYS A 818 44.04 46.29 -28.28
N ILE A 819 43.94 46.49 -29.60
CA ILE A 819 45.08 46.92 -30.42
C ILE A 819 45.59 48.29 -29.98
N ASN A 820 44.70 49.26 -29.81
CA ASN A 820 45.08 50.61 -29.36
C ASN A 820 45.76 50.56 -27.99
N SER A 821 45.29 49.71 -27.07
CA SER A 821 45.93 49.50 -25.77
C SER A 821 47.33 48.88 -25.91
N ILE A 822 47.50 47.87 -26.77
CA ILE A 822 48.81 47.24 -27.02
C ILE A 822 49.79 48.26 -27.65
N ILE A 823 49.32 49.07 -28.60
CA ILE A 823 50.13 50.13 -29.22
C ILE A 823 50.52 51.18 -28.16
N GLU A 824 49.57 51.61 -27.32
CA GLU A 824 49.81 52.61 -26.27
C GLU A 824 50.80 52.10 -25.21
N GLN A 825 50.71 50.82 -24.80
CA GLN A 825 51.64 50.20 -23.84
C GLN A 825 53.07 50.05 -24.39
N ASN A 826 53.23 50.03 -25.72
CA ASN A 826 54.51 49.88 -26.40
C ASN A 826 54.88 51.12 -27.22
N ILE A 827 54.33 52.29 -26.85
CA ILE A 827 54.42 53.50 -27.66
C ILE A 827 55.84 54.03 -27.78
N ASP A 828 56.65 53.89 -26.74
CA ASP A 828 58.05 54.33 -26.63
C ASP A 828 59.06 53.30 -27.19
N ASN A 829 58.60 52.08 -27.49
CA ASN A 829 59.46 51.00 -27.96
C ASN A 829 59.68 51.04 -29.49
N SER A 830 60.87 51.49 -29.91
CA SER A 830 61.24 51.56 -31.33
C SER A 830 61.40 50.21 -32.03
N SER A 831 61.56 49.11 -31.28
CA SER A 831 61.71 47.75 -31.81
C SER A 831 60.39 46.97 -31.83
N PHE A 832 59.27 47.58 -31.42
CA PHE A 832 57.96 46.94 -31.43
C PHE A 832 57.53 46.62 -32.87
N SER A 833 57.38 45.33 -33.17
CA SER A 833 57.08 44.82 -34.50
C SER A 833 55.64 44.30 -34.61
N VAL A 834 55.15 44.17 -35.85
CA VAL A 834 53.82 43.60 -36.10
C VAL A 834 53.77 42.12 -35.70
N GLU A 835 54.90 41.41 -35.75
CA GLU A 835 55.06 40.04 -35.27
C GLU A 835 54.77 39.92 -33.78
N ALA A 836 55.37 40.79 -32.95
CA ALA A 836 55.12 40.80 -31.51
C ALA A 836 53.65 41.10 -31.16
N MET A 837 53.01 42.00 -31.93
CA MET A 837 51.58 42.27 -31.79
C MET A 837 50.72 41.05 -32.15
N ALA A 838 51.07 40.36 -33.24
CA ALA A 838 50.36 39.18 -33.70
C ALA A 838 50.45 38.03 -32.68
N GLU A 839 51.63 37.81 -32.08
CA GLU A 839 51.84 36.87 -30.98
C GLU A 839 50.99 37.21 -29.75
N THR A 840 50.97 38.49 -29.34
CA THR A 840 50.16 38.95 -28.19
C THR A 840 48.65 38.74 -28.42
N LEU A 841 48.21 38.77 -29.67
CA LEU A 841 46.82 38.56 -30.07
C LEU A 841 46.50 37.09 -30.40
N ASN A 842 47.47 36.17 -30.30
CA ASN A 842 47.35 34.76 -30.70
C ASN A 842 46.84 34.57 -32.15
N ILE A 843 47.24 35.44 -33.08
CA ILE A 843 46.91 35.32 -34.50
C ILE A 843 48.18 35.39 -35.36
N SER A 844 48.16 34.80 -36.54
CA SER A 844 49.31 34.92 -37.44
C SER A 844 49.45 36.34 -37.97
N LYS A 845 50.69 36.74 -38.30
CA LYS A 845 50.98 38.04 -38.92
C LYS A 845 50.06 38.31 -40.11
N VAL A 846 49.95 37.36 -41.04
CA VAL A 846 49.12 37.51 -42.25
C VAL A 846 47.65 37.75 -41.91
N GLN A 847 47.12 37.04 -40.91
CA GLN A 847 45.73 37.17 -40.46
C GLN A 847 45.48 38.53 -39.79
N LEU A 848 46.44 39.05 -39.01
CA LEU A 848 46.37 40.41 -38.45
C LEU A 848 46.32 41.48 -39.54
N TYR A 849 47.19 41.37 -40.57
CA TYR A 849 47.19 42.29 -41.71
C TYR A 849 45.84 42.29 -42.44
N ARG A 850 45.29 41.10 -42.74
CA ARG A 850 44.00 40.99 -43.43
C ARG A 850 42.85 41.51 -42.58
N LYS A 851 42.79 41.16 -41.30
CA LYS A 851 41.75 41.64 -40.38
C LYS A 851 41.77 43.16 -40.24
N ILE A 852 42.94 43.79 -40.09
CA ILE A 852 43.05 45.25 -40.00
C ILE A 852 42.69 45.93 -41.32
N LYS A 853 43.10 45.35 -42.44
CA LYS A 853 42.67 45.82 -43.76
C LYS A 853 41.16 45.70 -43.95
N ALA A 854 40.53 44.64 -43.45
CA ALA A 854 39.09 44.42 -43.56
C ALA A 854 38.26 45.33 -42.63
N ILE A 855 38.75 45.62 -41.42
CA ILE A 855 38.05 46.48 -40.44
C ILE A 855 38.30 47.97 -40.70
N ILE A 856 39.54 48.37 -40.96
CA ILE A 856 39.98 49.78 -41.00
C ILE A 856 40.33 50.22 -42.43
N GLY A 857 40.68 49.32 -43.35
CA GLY A 857 41.00 49.68 -44.73
C GLY A 857 42.44 50.13 -44.97
N VAL A 858 43.27 50.21 -43.93
CA VAL A 858 44.70 50.54 -44.01
C VAL A 858 45.56 49.37 -43.54
N ASN A 859 46.86 49.45 -43.82
CA ASN A 859 47.84 48.50 -43.32
C ASN A 859 48.09 48.74 -41.81
N ILE A 860 48.25 47.67 -41.02
CA ILE A 860 48.58 47.74 -39.59
C ILE A 860 49.86 48.54 -39.30
N SER A 861 50.86 48.49 -40.19
CA SER A 861 52.08 49.29 -40.05
C SER A 861 51.79 50.79 -40.15
N ASP A 862 50.95 51.19 -41.09
CA ASP A 862 50.53 52.58 -41.27
C ASP A 862 49.64 53.03 -40.10
N TYR A 863 48.82 52.13 -39.57
CA TYR A 863 47.99 52.39 -38.40
C TYR A 863 48.82 52.69 -37.15
N ILE A 864 49.86 51.89 -36.87
CA ILE A 864 50.79 52.13 -35.75
C ILE A 864 51.53 53.46 -35.94
N LEU A 865 51.98 53.74 -37.17
CA LEU A 865 52.65 55.01 -37.49
C LEU A 865 51.74 56.21 -37.24
N ASP A 866 50.49 56.16 -37.70
CA ASP A 866 49.49 57.20 -37.48
C ASP A 866 49.17 57.41 -35.99
N PHE A 867 49.12 56.32 -35.22
CA PHE A 867 48.91 56.35 -33.79
C PHE A 867 50.08 57.05 -33.07
N ARG A 868 51.33 56.67 -33.39
CA ARG A 868 52.56 57.30 -32.87
C ARG A 868 52.64 58.79 -33.21
N LEU A 869 52.34 59.16 -34.45
CA LEU A 869 52.34 60.56 -34.91
C LEU A 869 51.28 61.40 -34.19
N SER A 870 50.11 60.82 -33.94
CA SER A 870 49.02 61.48 -33.22
C SER A 870 49.35 61.66 -31.72
N LYS A 871 50.00 60.68 -31.08
CA LYS A 871 50.52 60.83 -29.71
C LYS A 871 51.63 61.89 -29.65
N ALA A 872 52.53 61.90 -30.63
CA ALA A 872 53.59 62.91 -30.73
C ALA A 872 53.01 64.32 -30.89
N LYS A 873 51.95 64.48 -31.69
CA LYS A 873 51.20 65.74 -31.82
C LYS A 873 50.66 66.22 -30.47
N ASN A 874 50.12 65.32 -29.65
CA ASN A 874 49.63 65.65 -28.31
C ASN A 874 50.78 66.05 -27.35
N LEU A 875 51.89 65.31 -27.35
CA LEU A 875 53.08 65.63 -26.54
C LEU A 875 53.76 66.94 -26.96
N LEU A 876 53.71 67.31 -28.25
CA LEU A 876 54.23 68.59 -28.73
C LEU A 876 53.49 69.79 -28.12
N ILE A 877 52.20 69.62 -27.79
CA ILE A 877 51.34 70.62 -27.13
C ILE A 877 51.54 70.61 -25.61
N ASN A 878 51.51 69.41 -25.00
CA ASN A 878 51.32 69.27 -23.55
C ASN A 878 52.60 68.97 -22.75
N SER A 879 53.77 68.87 -23.39
CA SER A 879 55.03 68.55 -22.72
C SER A 879 56.15 69.53 -23.03
N GLN A 880 57.06 69.71 -22.06
CA GLN A 880 58.29 70.51 -22.18
C GLN A 880 59.43 69.74 -22.89
N LEU A 881 59.21 68.48 -23.29
CA LEU A 881 60.22 67.63 -23.93
C LEU A 881 60.67 68.23 -25.28
N SER A 882 61.95 68.15 -25.63
CA SER A 882 62.46 68.54 -26.94
C SER A 882 61.87 67.69 -28.08
N VAL A 883 61.96 68.17 -29.33
CA VAL A 883 61.47 67.43 -30.51
C VAL A 883 62.16 66.07 -30.63
N SER A 884 63.44 65.98 -30.25
CA SER A 884 64.19 64.72 -30.23
C SER A 884 63.71 63.76 -29.13
N GLU A 885 63.43 64.27 -27.92
CA GLU A 885 62.89 63.47 -26.82
C GLU A 885 61.49 62.96 -27.12
N ILE A 886 60.63 63.75 -27.78
CA ILE A 886 59.30 63.31 -28.22
C ILE A 886 59.39 62.22 -29.29
N ALA A 887 60.33 62.33 -30.22
CA ALA A 887 60.55 61.29 -31.22
C ALA A 887 60.84 59.93 -30.55
N TYR A 888 61.73 59.91 -29.55
CA TYR A 888 62.02 58.68 -28.81
C TYR A 888 60.87 58.24 -27.90
N ALA A 889 60.20 59.16 -27.19
CA ALA A 889 59.05 58.86 -26.33
C ALA A 889 57.82 58.33 -27.10
N THR A 890 57.81 58.48 -28.43
CA THR A 890 56.78 57.94 -29.32
C THR A 890 57.31 56.82 -30.23
N GLY A 891 58.46 56.23 -29.87
CA GLY A 891 58.94 54.99 -30.45
C GLY A 891 59.57 55.13 -31.83
N PHE A 892 60.00 56.33 -32.24
CA PHE A 892 60.77 56.50 -33.47
C PHE A 892 62.24 56.17 -33.23
N SER A 893 62.86 55.45 -34.16
CA SER A 893 64.28 55.08 -34.11
C SER A 893 65.24 56.26 -34.30
N SER A 894 64.79 57.35 -34.94
CA SER A 894 65.56 58.59 -35.05
C SER A 894 64.66 59.84 -35.15
N PRO A 895 65.10 61.00 -34.61
CA PRO A 895 64.39 62.27 -34.72
C PRO A 895 64.19 62.78 -36.17
N ASN A 896 65.10 62.44 -37.09
CA ASN A 896 64.98 62.79 -38.50
C ASN A 896 63.84 62.01 -39.16
N TYR A 897 63.76 60.70 -38.89
CA TYR A 897 62.67 59.87 -39.41
C TYR A 897 61.31 60.30 -38.86
N PHE A 898 61.23 60.67 -37.58
CA PHE A 898 60.04 61.28 -36.99
C PHE A 898 59.63 62.57 -37.71
N SER A 899 60.56 63.50 -37.90
CA SER A 899 60.27 64.81 -38.49
C SER A 899 59.76 64.72 -39.93
N THR A 900 60.31 63.80 -40.73
CA THR A 900 59.83 63.54 -42.10
C THR A 900 58.42 62.98 -42.09
N ASN A 901 58.13 61.93 -41.30
CA ASN A 901 56.80 61.34 -41.24
C ASN A 901 55.74 62.31 -40.68
N PHE A 902 56.10 63.11 -39.68
CA PHE A 902 55.22 64.14 -39.12
C PHE A 902 54.89 65.22 -40.16
N LYS A 903 55.89 65.69 -40.92
CA LYS A 903 55.69 66.65 -42.01
C LYS A 903 54.85 66.07 -43.13
N THR A 904 55.05 64.81 -43.51
CA THR A 904 54.23 64.14 -44.53
C THR A 904 52.78 64.01 -44.09
N LYS A 905 52.51 63.73 -42.81
CA LYS A 905 51.14 63.55 -42.31
C LYS A 905 50.40 64.86 -42.07
N PHE A 906 51.07 65.87 -41.51
CA PHE A 906 50.45 67.13 -41.07
C PHE A 906 50.81 68.36 -41.92
N ASN A 907 51.57 68.18 -43.00
CA ASN A 907 52.10 69.21 -43.91
C ASN A 907 53.03 70.27 -43.28
N ILE A 908 53.42 70.11 -42.01
CA ILE A 908 54.26 71.07 -41.25
C ILE A 908 55.28 70.32 -40.38
N THR A 909 56.45 70.91 -40.10
CA THR A 909 57.46 70.25 -39.27
C THR A 909 57.07 70.25 -37.78
N PRO A 910 57.53 69.28 -36.96
CA PRO A 910 57.27 69.28 -35.52
C PRO A 910 57.70 70.55 -34.79
N LYS A 911 58.81 71.17 -35.24
CA LYS A 911 59.36 72.41 -34.67
C LYS A 911 58.50 73.62 -35.01
N GLU A 912 58.01 73.71 -36.25
CA GLU A 912 57.04 74.72 -36.67
C GLU A 912 55.72 74.54 -35.93
N TYR A 913 55.23 73.31 -35.82
CA TYR A 913 53.98 73.00 -35.12
C TYR A 913 54.01 73.47 -33.66
N ARG A 914 55.10 73.20 -32.94
CA ARG A 914 55.28 73.70 -31.56
C ARG A 914 55.39 75.23 -31.50
N LYS A 915 56.08 75.85 -32.46
CA LYS A 915 56.28 77.31 -32.51
C LYS A 915 54.97 78.07 -32.77
N ASP A 916 54.15 77.56 -33.69
CA ASP A 916 52.84 78.12 -34.02
C ASP A 916 51.89 78.07 -32.82
N LEU A 917 51.99 77.05 -31.96
CA LEU A 917 51.22 76.96 -30.73
C LEU A 917 51.75 77.88 -29.61
N THR A 918 53.07 78.02 -29.45
CA THR A 918 53.65 78.97 -28.49
C THR A 918 53.38 80.43 -28.86
N ASN A 919 53.28 80.76 -30.16
CA ASN A 919 52.90 82.10 -30.61
C ASN A 919 51.39 82.39 -30.45
N ASN A 920 50.53 81.36 -30.49
CA ASN A 920 49.09 81.51 -30.24
C ASN A 920 48.71 81.52 -28.75
N ASN A 921 49.54 80.98 -27.85
CA ASN A 921 49.34 81.07 -26.39
C ASN A 921 49.97 82.32 -25.74
N ILE A 922 50.76 83.12 -26.48
CA ILE A 922 51.27 84.43 -26.03
C ILE A 922 50.33 85.58 -26.48
N ASN A 923 49.33 85.29 -27.32
CA ASN A 923 48.31 86.23 -27.80
C ASN A 923 46.87 85.82 -27.41
N ASN A 924 46.70 85.09 -26.30
CA ASN A 924 45.40 84.89 -25.63
C ASN A 924 45.56 85.04 -24.12
#